data_AF-A0A7S0SA85-F1
#
_entry.id   AF-A0A7S0SA85-F1
#
_cell.length_a   1.000
_cell.length_b   1.000
_cell.length_c   1.000
_cell.angle_alpha   90.00
_cell.angle_beta   90.00
_cell.angle_gamma   90.00
#
_symmetry.space_group_name_H-M   'P 1'
#
loop_
_entity.id
_entity.type
_entity.pdbx_description
1 polymer ?
#
loop_
_entity_poly.entity_id
_entity_poly.type
_entity_poly.pdbx_seq_one_letter_code
_entity_poly.pdbx_strand_id
1 'polypeptide(L)'
;MAPANLRATTAGSNPGVTACAGSERDTRGAGSAMASIAHKELSASEASDARALASVVLLLRRYTDRHDFSAGVFTTPQGIRTATLPAVRTVRVTFDEDATVPQVLATCADAIAAATHEKSADVSLDFLVLRAAHDGSDGGADDVRILDDQLEAALRGPSVSPQAVAFTVTTHAAQDAAYSVHSAVSPGADNDAVSIFSDLELTRGHLGTSLAALDASVEANVVAHAHPLITLDELDQQHRWNAECARPALLTRALTLPGVILAAARSTPHAEAVSLESEGAWTYRQLVSRARRIAAKLTAALLVKPGGGASSAATAAAAADHPLGLKGHVVGVYLGRGPELLAALLAVQMTRAAYLPLDPLYPAERVGCMLLDAGVSAVITSNAEGLVHRVEVAARAAVPAPGTDASTKHTSSDAQPLANLPTVLVDDADEDAAADADADAEEDELEELRTLTHGSPDDLAYVLFTSGSTGRPKGVQVTQRSLVNFLGSMAELTGADESTRVCAVTTVCFDIAALELFLPAWVGGRLVVASEETARDPDALSALMQSQKVNTMQATPTTWRMLLAAAESETGEAGDDYRRQLTALVGGEALPTELAGAMLRKLGRTFNVYGPTETTVWSTAARVSLPHLTSIGRPVANTRVYIMAVSEPVPGASEPDQGFLMSPSPVGVPGEICIAGAGVSLGYRGRQDLTDERFPLDPYARKPGERMYRTGDLGMYRADGSLQCLGRLDHQVKIRGYRVELGEIETALAALPEVEQAVVMARPVSMAVAGVDGAPEEQMQLVAYLIESDFVPESTLEDDARKGSTNDLAKDLAEAVAWGAVYDEAYAVRDALDETDPSLNFSGYGNSYTPGKVHEVPVVREWVDTICGRIAALKPRRALELGCGNGMILLRLAKLCERFVGTDLSTNAVEFCRQVITEHPNFILPHCGLDIAGAHEAMRFVHERLDTVVCNGVSMYFPSADYLCSVVTESLAAVEPGGHFFLGDVRNANLLRHFHASVQTFTAPAAGDVASLVVAATAGVKHEKEFLVDPAAFLVMARAHLPPGLCDRITVDMRRGWHRTEFGMYRYDVVFRRTADGGEHDVGGGAQYKLHTWDTDMDSLAAVEAVLSNKAPGAKRPDYLAFSGVPDARLAYERILLAQLNNPTWHASAGALRGSL
;
A
#
# COMPACT_ATOMS: atom_id res chain seq x y z
N MET A 1 -9.73 -0.30 4.30
CA MET A 1 -10.11 -1.59 4.92
C MET A 1 -8.82 -2.34 5.21
N ALA A 2 -8.60 -2.69 6.47
CA ALA A 2 -7.46 -3.49 6.94
C ALA A 2 -7.32 -4.80 6.13
N PRO A 3 -6.10 -5.35 5.97
CA PRO A 3 -5.89 -6.58 5.22
C PRO A 3 -6.76 -7.70 5.80
N ALA A 4 -7.41 -8.44 4.90
CA ALA A 4 -8.33 -9.51 5.24
C ALA A 4 -7.66 -10.54 6.16
N ASN A 5 -8.24 -10.70 7.35
CA ASN A 5 -7.98 -11.74 8.33
C ASN A 5 -7.46 -13.06 7.72
N LEU A 6 -6.17 -13.35 7.92
CA LEU A 6 -5.53 -14.65 7.70
C LEU A 6 -6.22 -15.70 8.57
N ARG A 7 -7.12 -16.49 7.98
CA ARG A 7 -7.74 -17.66 8.61
C ARG A 7 -6.90 -18.89 8.30
N ALA A 8 -6.48 -19.63 9.34
CA ALA A 8 -5.97 -20.99 9.19
C ALA A 8 -7.02 -21.84 8.46
N THR A 9 -6.67 -22.36 7.28
CA THR A 9 -7.58 -23.23 6.52
C THR A 9 -7.58 -24.63 7.13
N THR A 10 -8.74 -25.07 7.62
CA THR A 10 -8.99 -26.46 8.01
C THR A 10 -8.91 -27.36 6.78
N ALA A 11 -7.92 -28.27 6.75
CA ALA A 11 -7.89 -29.33 5.76
C ALA A 11 -8.98 -30.36 6.08
N GLY A 12 -9.94 -30.52 5.17
CA GLY A 12 -11.09 -31.40 5.34
C GLY A 12 -10.77 -32.90 5.31
N SER A 13 -11.64 -33.65 5.99
CA SER A 13 -11.81 -35.11 6.05
C SER A 13 -10.75 -35.92 6.80
N ASN A 14 -11.12 -36.30 8.04
CA ASN A 14 -10.50 -37.33 8.88
C ASN A 14 -10.23 -38.65 8.12
N PRO A 15 -8.98 -39.08 7.94
CA PRO A 15 -8.65 -40.49 7.71
C PRO A 15 -8.55 -41.19 9.08
N GLY A 16 -9.21 -42.34 9.21
CA GLY A 16 -9.39 -43.06 10.46
C GLY A 16 -8.11 -43.34 11.26
N VAL A 17 -8.24 -43.15 12.58
CA VAL A 17 -7.27 -43.49 13.62
C VAL A 17 -6.75 -44.91 13.42
N THR A 18 -5.49 -45.04 13.01
CA THR A 18 -4.74 -46.30 13.11
C THR A 18 -3.74 -46.14 14.25
N ALA A 19 -3.95 -46.89 15.33
CA ALA A 19 -3.07 -46.87 16.49
C ALA A 19 -1.71 -47.52 16.15
N CYS A 20 -0.65 -46.72 16.11
CA CYS A 20 0.73 -47.19 16.13
C CYS A 20 1.35 -46.80 17.47
N ALA A 21 1.84 -47.81 18.20
CA ALA A 21 2.57 -47.64 19.45
C ALA A 21 3.93 -46.95 19.18
N GLY A 22 4.13 -45.76 19.74
CA GLY A 22 5.34 -44.95 19.60
C GLY A 22 6.25 -45.03 20.84
N SER A 23 7.55 -45.19 20.61
CA SER A 23 8.64 -45.23 21.59
C SER A 23 9.11 -43.82 22.02
N GLU A 24 9.41 -43.64 23.30
CA GLU A 24 10.02 -42.44 23.89
C GLU A 24 11.41 -42.12 23.30
N ARG A 25 11.70 -40.84 23.02
CA ARG A 25 13.06 -40.32 22.80
C ARG A 25 13.30 -39.13 23.73
N ASP A 26 14.31 -39.25 24.59
CA ASP A 26 14.85 -38.18 25.42
C ASP A 26 15.57 -37.12 24.58
N THR A 27 15.28 -35.84 24.82
CA THR A 27 16.09 -34.72 24.35
C THR A 27 16.64 -33.95 25.56
N ARG A 28 17.96 -33.76 25.63
CA ARG A 28 18.68 -33.06 26.72
C ARG A 28 19.12 -31.68 26.24
N GLY A 29 18.82 -30.62 27.01
CA GLY A 29 19.38 -29.28 26.82
C GLY A 29 19.81 -28.68 28.17
N ALA A 30 21.06 -28.23 28.27
CA ALA A 30 21.67 -27.74 29.51
C ALA A 30 21.32 -26.27 29.79
N GLY A 31 20.77 -25.98 30.97
CA GLY A 31 20.27 -24.65 31.36
C GLY A 31 21.34 -23.61 31.72
N SER A 32 21.85 -22.87 30.73
CA SER A 32 22.77 -21.73 31.00
C SER A 32 22.24 -20.33 30.59
N ALA A 33 21.25 -20.24 29.70
CA ALA A 33 20.84 -18.95 29.10
C ALA A 33 20.07 -17.99 30.04
N MET A 34 19.37 -18.52 31.05
CA MET A 34 18.58 -17.72 32.02
C MET A 34 19.41 -16.75 32.87
N ALA A 35 20.70 -17.01 33.07
CA ALA A 35 21.55 -16.18 33.93
C ALA A 35 21.82 -14.77 33.35
N SER A 36 21.54 -14.54 32.06
CA SER A 36 21.86 -13.27 31.40
C SER A 36 20.66 -12.34 31.15
N ILE A 37 19.40 -12.82 31.25
CA ILE A 37 18.22 -12.08 30.77
C ILE A 37 17.26 -11.62 31.89
N ALA A 38 17.34 -12.12 33.12
CA ALA A 38 16.35 -11.78 34.16
C ALA A 38 16.82 -10.70 35.16
N HIS A 39 16.08 -9.58 35.20
CA HIS A 39 16.11 -8.53 36.23
C HIS A 39 15.36 -8.92 37.53
N LYS A 40 14.93 -10.18 37.71
CA LYS A 40 14.23 -10.71 38.92
C LYS A 40 14.68 -12.13 39.26
N GLU A 41 14.73 -12.45 40.56
CA GLU A 41 15.03 -13.79 41.09
C GLU A 41 13.86 -14.76 40.83
N LEU A 42 13.78 -15.34 39.62
CA LEU A 42 12.85 -16.44 39.30
C LEU A 42 13.31 -17.75 39.94
N SER A 43 12.37 -18.59 40.38
CA SER A 43 12.66 -19.97 40.77
C SER A 43 13.01 -20.86 39.56
N ALA A 44 13.65 -22.01 39.80
CA ALA A 44 13.97 -22.97 38.72
C ALA A 44 12.71 -23.49 37.99
N SER A 45 11.58 -23.58 38.70
CA SER A 45 10.28 -23.96 38.10
C SER A 45 9.77 -22.86 37.17
N GLU A 46 9.72 -21.61 37.65
CA GLU A 46 9.23 -20.47 36.84
C GLU A 46 10.09 -20.22 35.61
N ALA A 47 11.41 -20.46 35.71
CA ALA A 47 12.33 -20.44 34.58
C ALA A 47 11.98 -21.48 33.50
N SER A 48 11.65 -22.71 33.92
CA SER A 48 11.22 -23.78 33.03
C SER A 48 9.87 -23.46 32.38
N ASP A 49 8.93 -22.90 33.14
CA ASP A 49 7.60 -22.53 32.66
C ASP A 49 7.67 -21.38 31.65
N ALA A 50 8.53 -20.39 31.89
CA ALA A 50 8.78 -19.30 30.95
C ALA A 50 9.35 -19.79 29.62
N ARG A 51 10.26 -20.77 29.64
CA ARG A 51 10.82 -21.40 28.42
C ARG A 51 9.75 -22.13 27.62
N ALA A 52 8.93 -22.94 28.30
CA ALA A 52 7.85 -23.66 27.66
C ALA A 52 6.82 -22.70 27.05
N LEU A 53 6.43 -21.66 27.79
CA LEU A 53 5.53 -20.61 27.31
C LEU A 53 6.12 -19.90 26.08
N ALA A 54 7.39 -19.51 26.12
CA ALA A 54 8.07 -18.85 25.01
C ALA A 54 8.10 -19.74 23.75
N SER A 55 8.47 -21.03 23.88
CA SER A 55 8.48 -21.96 22.75
C SER A 55 7.10 -22.15 22.12
N VAL A 56 6.03 -22.17 22.91
CA VAL A 56 4.66 -22.26 22.40
C VAL A 56 4.22 -20.95 21.74
N VAL A 57 4.55 -19.79 22.34
CA VAL A 57 4.26 -18.48 21.76
C VAL A 57 4.96 -18.30 20.42
N LEU A 58 6.25 -18.67 20.33
CA LEU A 58 7.02 -18.64 19.09
C LEU A 58 6.45 -19.60 18.03
N LEU A 59 6.02 -20.80 18.44
CA LEU A 59 5.32 -21.73 17.56
C LEU A 59 4.03 -21.11 17.02
N LEU A 60 3.14 -20.63 17.90
CA LEU A 60 1.85 -20.05 17.52
C LEU A 60 2.04 -18.81 16.64
N ARG A 61 3.01 -17.96 16.97
CA ARG A 61 3.41 -16.82 16.14
C ARG A 61 3.64 -17.23 14.69
N ARG A 62 4.39 -18.32 14.45
CA ARG A 62 4.69 -18.80 13.10
C ARG A 62 3.45 -19.34 12.36
N TYR A 63 2.48 -19.89 13.08
CA TYR A 63 1.25 -20.43 12.49
C TYR A 63 0.17 -19.36 12.25
N THR A 64 0.12 -18.31 13.06
CA THR A 64 -0.96 -17.31 13.04
C THR A 64 -0.51 -15.94 12.54
N ASP A 65 0.79 -15.68 12.51
CA ASP A 65 1.39 -14.38 12.21
C ASP A 65 0.89 -13.25 13.15
N ARG A 66 0.63 -13.58 14.43
CA ARG A 66 0.18 -12.64 15.48
C ARG A 66 1.20 -12.39 16.56
N HIS A 67 1.18 -11.21 17.18
CA HIS A 67 2.14 -10.80 18.22
C HIS A 67 1.51 -10.69 19.62
N ASP A 68 0.23 -11.01 19.73
CA ASP A 68 -0.59 -10.83 20.91
C ASP A 68 -1.33 -12.11 21.31
N PHE A 69 -0.94 -12.64 22.46
CA PHE A 69 -1.44 -13.90 22.97
C PHE A 69 -1.99 -13.72 24.38
N SER A 70 -3.11 -14.36 24.65
CA SER A 70 -3.68 -14.50 26.00
C SER A 70 -3.42 -15.93 26.48
N ALA A 71 -2.77 -16.07 27.63
CA ALA A 71 -2.54 -17.33 28.32
C ALA A 71 -3.38 -17.37 29.62
N GLY A 72 -4.25 -18.35 29.79
CA GLY A 72 -4.78 -18.72 31.10
C GLY A 72 -3.74 -19.52 31.86
N VAL A 73 -3.21 -18.96 32.95
CA VAL A 73 -2.29 -19.61 33.89
C VAL A 73 -3.10 -20.15 35.07
N PHE A 74 -2.96 -21.44 35.34
CA PHE A 74 -3.67 -22.12 36.41
C PHE A 74 -2.73 -22.43 37.56
N THR A 75 -3.15 -21.99 38.74
CA THR A 75 -2.36 -22.08 39.96
C THR A 75 -3.08 -22.92 40.99
N THR A 76 -2.44 -23.96 41.53
CA THR A 76 -2.94 -24.65 42.74
C THR A 76 -2.09 -24.30 43.97
N PRO A 77 -2.72 -24.04 45.13
CA PRO A 77 -1.99 -23.92 46.38
C PRO A 77 -1.39 -25.28 46.75
N GLN A 78 -0.08 -25.34 47.03
CA GLN A 78 0.53 -26.60 47.49
C GLN A 78 -0.15 -27.08 48.78
N GLY A 79 -0.62 -28.34 48.78
CA GLY A 79 -1.16 -29.01 49.98
C GLY A 79 -2.68 -29.14 50.07
N ILE A 80 -3.46 -28.61 49.13
CA ILE A 80 -4.93 -28.80 49.10
C ILE A 80 -5.31 -29.85 48.05
N ARG A 81 -5.54 -31.10 48.49
CA ARG A 81 -6.08 -32.19 47.66
C ARG A 81 -7.61 -32.32 47.81
N THR A 82 -8.37 -31.27 47.50
CA THR A 82 -9.84 -31.34 47.48
C THR A 82 -10.44 -30.75 46.21
N ALA A 83 -11.58 -31.31 45.79
CA ALA A 83 -12.31 -31.12 44.54
C ALA A 83 -12.90 -29.71 44.30
N THR A 84 -12.07 -28.67 44.36
CA THR A 84 -12.40 -27.29 43.99
C THR A 84 -11.61 -26.90 42.75
N LEU A 85 -12.29 -26.30 41.76
CA LEU A 85 -11.69 -25.86 40.49
C LEU A 85 -10.47 -24.93 40.76
N PRO A 86 -9.36 -25.09 40.03
CA PRO A 86 -8.17 -24.26 40.19
C PRO A 86 -8.49 -22.78 39.90
N ALA A 87 -7.78 -21.86 40.56
CA ALA A 87 -7.90 -20.44 40.27
C ALA A 87 -7.27 -20.14 38.90
N VAL A 88 -8.05 -19.50 38.02
CA VAL A 88 -7.62 -19.11 36.67
C VAL A 88 -7.11 -17.68 36.68
N ARG A 89 -5.88 -17.46 36.20
CA ARG A 89 -5.32 -16.12 36.00
C ARG A 89 -4.98 -15.94 34.53
N THR A 90 -5.63 -15.00 33.85
CA THR A 90 -5.26 -14.68 32.46
C THR A 90 -4.07 -13.72 32.45
N VAL A 91 -2.99 -14.11 31.79
CA VAL A 91 -1.85 -13.25 31.48
C VAL A 91 -1.80 -12.98 29.98
N ARG A 92 -1.35 -11.80 29.60
CA ARG A 92 -1.19 -11.41 28.20
C ARG A 92 0.30 -11.36 27.87
N VAL A 93 0.68 -12.00 26.78
CA VAL A 93 2.01 -11.95 26.19
C VAL A 93 1.88 -11.16 24.89
N THR A 94 2.37 -9.92 24.90
CA THR A 94 2.39 -9.04 23.72
C THR A 94 3.81 -8.56 23.51
N PHE A 95 4.25 -8.57 22.26
CA PHE A 95 5.57 -8.12 21.84
C PHE A 95 5.49 -7.42 20.49
N ASP A 96 6.52 -6.67 20.12
CA ASP A 96 6.59 -5.94 18.86
C ASP A 96 6.84 -6.87 17.66
N GLU A 97 6.72 -6.34 16.45
CA GLU A 97 6.79 -7.18 15.24
C GLU A 97 8.17 -7.80 15.01
N ASP A 98 9.18 -6.99 15.29
CA ASP A 98 10.60 -7.26 15.18
C ASP A 98 11.22 -7.82 16.48
N ALA A 99 10.38 -8.26 17.43
CA ALA A 99 10.85 -8.76 18.71
C ALA A 99 11.79 -9.97 18.55
N THR A 100 12.89 -9.98 19.30
CA THR A 100 13.83 -11.09 19.34
C THR A 100 13.37 -12.21 20.27
N VAL A 101 13.86 -13.42 20.06
CA VAL A 101 13.59 -14.57 20.93
C VAL A 101 13.92 -14.27 22.40
N PRO A 102 15.05 -13.60 22.74
CA PRO A 102 15.29 -13.08 24.09
C PRO A 102 14.18 -12.18 24.64
N GLN A 103 13.66 -11.25 23.84
CA GLN A 103 12.60 -10.33 24.26
C GLN A 103 11.28 -11.08 24.50
N VAL A 104 10.92 -12.01 23.60
CA VAL A 104 9.74 -12.87 23.79
C VAL A 104 9.86 -13.70 25.07
N LEU A 105 11.03 -14.30 25.31
CA LEU A 105 11.29 -15.08 26.53
C LEU A 105 11.18 -14.20 27.80
N ALA A 106 11.69 -12.97 27.76
CA ALA A 106 11.57 -12.02 28.86
C ALA A 106 10.10 -11.65 29.14
N THR A 107 9.31 -11.34 28.10
CA THR A 107 7.87 -11.06 28.23
C THR A 107 7.12 -12.26 28.81
N CYS A 108 7.44 -13.48 28.38
CA CYS A 108 6.87 -14.70 28.95
C CYS A 108 7.25 -14.87 30.42
N ALA A 109 8.51 -14.59 30.79
CA ALA A 109 8.98 -14.66 32.17
C ALA A 109 8.27 -13.65 33.08
N ASP A 110 8.09 -12.40 32.62
CA ASP A 110 7.33 -11.38 33.34
C ASP A 110 5.86 -11.75 33.50
N ALA A 111 5.24 -12.34 32.47
CA ALA A 111 3.87 -12.84 32.55
C ALA A 111 3.72 -13.95 33.60
N ILE A 112 4.65 -14.92 33.63
CA ILE A 112 4.67 -15.98 34.65
C ILE A 112 4.86 -15.40 36.04
N ALA A 113 5.84 -14.50 36.23
CA ALA A 113 6.10 -13.87 37.51
C ALA A 113 4.89 -13.05 38.01
N ALA A 114 4.19 -12.33 37.11
CA ALA A 114 2.98 -11.60 37.46
C ALA A 114 1.84 -12.54 37.90
N ALA A 115 1.73 -13.73 37.31
CA ALA A 115 0.75 -14.74 37.70
C ALA A 115 1.06 -15.38 39.06
N THR A 116 2.33 -15.49 39.46
CA THR A 116 2.76 -16.22 40.67
C THR A 116 2.98 -15.34 41.91
N HIS A 117 3.38 -14.07 41.78
CA HIS A 117 3.92 -13.27 42.89
C HIS A 117 2.93 -12.53 43.83
N GLU A 118 1.61 -12.71 43.72
CA GLU A 118 0.67 -12.12 44.70
C GLU A 118 0.50 -12.99 45.97
N LYS A 119 1.25 -12.62 47.03
CA LYS A 119 1.08 -12.88 48.49
C LYS A 119 0.73 -14.28 49.03
N SER A 120 0.80 -15.36 48.25
CA SER A 120 0.76 -16.74 48.77
C SER A 120 1.96 -17.53 48.25
N ALA A 121 2.95 -17.72 49.12
CA ALA A 121 4.29 -18.19 48.76
C ALA A 121 4.44 -19.69 48.42
N ASP A 122 3.38 -20.38 47.97
CA ASP A 122 3.45 -21.81 47.65
C ASP A 122 2.39 -22.20 46.59
N VAL A 123 2.68 -21.88 45.34
CA VAL A 123 1.77 -22.11 44.21
C VAL A 123 2.54 -22.80 43.08
N SER A 124 2.08 -23.97 42.62
CA SER A 124 2.61 -24.62 41.41
C SER A 124 1.75 -24.28 40.19
N LEU A 125 2.41 -24.06 39.06
CA LEU A 125 1.76 -23.89 37.77
C LEU A 125 1.40 -25.28 37.24
N ASP A 126 0.12 -25.59 37.17
CA ASP A 126 -0.33 -26.94 36.80
C ASP A 126 -0.77 -27.00 35.34
N PHE A 127 -1.37 -25.91 34.80
CA PHE A 127 -1.89 -25.86 33.43
C PHE A 127 -1.73 -24.49 32.77
N LEU A 128 -1.66 -24.45 31.43
CA LEU A 128 -1.61 -23.21 30.65
C LEU A 128 -2.45 -23.31 29.35
N VAL A 129 -3.41 -22.38 29.15
CA VAL A 129 -4.28 -22.32 27.96
C VAL A 129 -4.02 -21.08 27.11
N LEU A 130 -3.59 -21.25 25.86
CA LEU A 130 -3.21 -20.14 24.98
C LEU A 130 -4.22 -19.87 23.86
N ARG A 131 -4.54 -18.59 23.65
CA ARG A 131 -5.40 -18.09 22.56
C ARG A 131 -4.78 -16.83 21.94
N ALA A 132 -4.80 -16.71 20.62
CA ALA A 132 -4.45 -15.46 19.94
C ALA A 132 -5.64 -14.47 20.00
N ALA A 133 -5.41 -13.19 20.28
CA ALA A 133 -6.52 -12.23 20.53
C ALA A 133 -7.34 -11.94 19.25
N HIS A 134 -8.64 -11.61 19.38
CA HIS A 134 -9.49 -11.28 18.22
C HIS A 134 -9.45 -9.78 17.88
N ASP A 135 -9.47 -9.45 16.58
CA ASP A 135 -9.73 -8.08 16.12
C ASP A 135 -11.08 -7.59 16.70
N GLY A 136 -11.03 -6.56 17.54
CA GLY A 136 -12.21 -5.83 18.00
C GLY A 136 -12.89 -6.34 19.29
N SER A 137 -12.29 -7.27 20.04
CA SER A 137 -12.75 -7.57 21.40
C SER A 137 -11.90 -6.80 22.43
N ASP A 138 -12.49 -5.79 23.07
CA ASP A 138 -12.01 -5.29 24.35
C ASP A 138 -12.04 -6.48 25.33
N GLY A 139 -10.87 -7.01 25.68
CA GLY A 139 -10.66 -8.26 26.41
C GLY A 139 -11.42 -8.34 27.75
N GLY A 140 -12.71 -8.63 27.67
CA GLY A 140 -13.66 -8.63 28.77
C GLY A 140 -14.01 -10.04 29.26
N ALA A 141 -14.99 -10.10 30.17
CA ALA A 141 -15.46 -11.31 30.85
C ALA A 141 -15.82 -12.50 29.93
N ASP A 142 -16.12 -12.25 28.64
CA ASP A 142 -16.36 -13.30 27.65
C ASP A 142 -15.11 -14.11 27.31
N ASP A 143 -13.91 -13.52 27.33
CA ASP A 143 -12.65 -14.25 27.09
C ASP A 143 -12.34 -15.21 28.25
N VAL A 144 -12.59 -14.79 29.48
CA VAL A 144 -12.45 -15.62 30.69
C VAL A 144 -13.46 -16.77 30.67
N ARG A 145 -14.72 -16.51 30.31
CA ARG A 145 -15.77 -17.55 30.25
C ARG A 145 -15.47 -18.63 29.20
N ILE A 146 -14.94 -18.24 28.04
CA ILE A 146 -14.58 -19.19 26.98
C ILE A 146 -13.36 -20.05 27.40
N LEU A 147 -12.38 -19.45 28.09
CA LEU A 147 -11.24 -20.18 28.64
C LEU A 147 -11.68 -21.19 29.73
N ASP A 148 -12.65 -20.80 30.57
CA ASP A 148 -13.26 -21.69 31.58
C ASP A 148 -14.01 -22.86 30.93
N ASP A 149 -14.80 -22.61 29.87
CA ASP A 149 -15.52 -23.66 29.14
C ASP A 149 -14.55 -24.66 28.46
N GLN A 150 -13.43 -24.17 27.92
CA GLN A 150 -12.40 -25.00 27.30
C GLN A 150 -11.62 -25.84 28.32
N LEU A 151 -11.41 -25.31 29.52
CA LEU A 151 -10.82 -26.04 30.65
C LEU A 151 -11.72 -27.18 31.11
N GLU A 152 -13.03 -26.94 31.26
CA GLU A 152 -13.97 -27.99 31.62
C GLU A 152 -13.96 -29.15 30.62
N ALA A 153 -13.76 -28.85 29.33
CA ALA A 153 -13.60 -29.88 28.30
C ALA A 153 -12.27 -30.64 28.45
N ALA A 154 -11.15 -29.94 28.69
CA ALA A 154 -9.82 -30.53 28.85
C ALA A 154 -9.72 -31.43 30.11
N LEU A 155 -10.27 -30.98 31.24
CA LEU A 155 -10.29 -31.75 32.51
C LEU A 155 -11.18 -33.01 32.45
N ARG A 156 -12.09 -33.10 31.48
CA ARG A 156 -12.95 -34.28 31.24
C ARG A 156 -12.33 -35.30 30.26
N GLY A 157 -11.16 -35.00 29.67
CA GLY A 157 -10.42 -35.89 28.77
C GLY A 157 -9.70 -37.06 29.48
N PRO A 158 -9.24 -38.09 28.74
CA PRO A 158 -8.67 -39.30 29.35
C PRO A 158 -7.28 -39.06 29.99
N SER A 159 -7.27 -39.03 31.33
CA SER A 159 -6.15 -39.23 32.27
C SER A 159 -4.89 -38.35 32.13
N VAL A 160 -4.90 -37.18 32.78
CA VAL A 160 -3.67 -36.45 33.17
C VAL A 160 -3.25 -36.92 34.57
N SER A 161 -2.00 -37.38 34.73
CA SER A 161 -1.42 -37.69 36.04
C SER A 161 -1.18 -36.39 36.82
N PRO A 162 -1.56 -36.29 38.11
CA PRO A 162 -1.46 -35.07 38.93
C PRO A 162 -0.02 -34.68 39.35
N GLN A 163 1.01 -35.17 38.66
CA GLN A 163 2.43 -34.83 38.90
C GLN A 163 3.14 -34.23 37.68
N ALA A 164 2.42 -34.00 36.59
CA ALA A 164 2.94 -33.36 35.39
C ALA A 164 2.34 -31.96 35.25
N VAL A 165 3.17 -30.93 35.09
CA VAL A 165 2.74 -29.67 34.47
C VAL A 165 2.11 -30.05 33.13
N ALA A 166 0.96 -29.49 32.77
CA ALA A 166 0.22 -29.88 31.57
C ALA A 166 -0.21 -28.64 30.77
N PHE A 167 0.48 -28.39 29.67
CA PHE A 167 0.06 -27.35 28.71
C PHE A 167 -1.22 -27.79 27.98
N THR A 168 -2.06 -26.86 27.52
CA THR A 168 -3.23 -27.14 26.66
C THR A 168 -3.47 -25.95 25.74
N VAL A 169 -3.02 -26.01 24.49
CA VAL A 169 -3.15 -24.88 23.55
C VAL A 169 -4.41 -24.96 22.70
N THR A 170 -5.42 -24.14 22.98
CA THR A 170 -6.67 -24.06 22.20
C THR A 170 -6.67 -22.88 21.22
N THR A 171 -6.48 -23.14 19.93
CA THR A 171 -6.66 -22.11 18.89
C THR A 171 -8.07 -22.18 18.31
N HIS A 172 -8.84 -21.08 18.34
CA HIS A 172 -10.08 -20.96 17.57
C HIS A 172 -9.81 -20.21 16.26
N ALA A 173 -9.90 -20.93 15.13
CA ALA A 173 -10.43 -20.33 13.90
C ALA A 173 -11.96 -20.46 13.96
N ALA A 174 -12.69 -19.46 13.46
CA ALA A 174 -14.14 -19.37 13.57
C ALA A 174 -14.86 -20.69 13.18
N GLN A 175 -15.60 -21.25 14.15
CA GLN A 175 -16.44 -22.46 14.08
C GLN A 175 -15.68 -23.78 13.72
N ASP A 176 -15.73 -24.76 14.64
CA ASP A 176 -15.47 -26.21 14.48
C ASP A 176 -14.10 -26.87 14.75
N ALA A 177 -13.19 -26.30 15.56
CA ALA A 177 -12.23 -27.15 16.30
C ALA A 177 -11.56 -26.46 17.50
N ALA A 178 -11.51 -27.16 18.62
CA ALA A 178 -10.60 -26.91 19.75
C ALA A 178 -9.47 -27.95 19.68
N TYR A 179 -8.22 -27.53 19.86
CA TYR A 179 -7.05 -28.41 19.85
C TYR A 179 -6.37 -28.38 21.23
N SER A 180 -5.59 -29.40 21.55
CA SER A 180 -4.82 -29.45 22.80
C SER A 180 -3.41 -29.99 22.56
N VAL A 181 -2.41 -29.38 23.21
CA VAL A 181 -1.01 -29.80 23.19
C VAL A 181 -0.56 -29.91 24.65
N HIS A 182 -0.22 -31.12 25.08
CA HIS A 182 0.22 -31.45 26.44
C HIS A 182 1.74 -31.64 26.47
N SER A 183 2.42 -31.09 27.46
CA SER A 183 3.82 -31.39 27.75
C SER A 183 3.96 -31.61 29.23
N ALA A 184 4.66 -32.68 29.64
CA ALA A 184 4.93 -33.05 31.02
C ALA A 184 6.44 -32.97 31.30
N VAL A 185 6.84 -32.21 32.32
CA VAL A 185 8.21 -32.19 32.86
C VAL A 185 8.21 -32.97 34.17
N SER A 186 8.99 -34.06 34.28
CA SER A 186 9.10 -34.83 35.52
C SER A 186 10.33 -34.37 36.33
N PRO A 187 10.18 -33.92 37.59
CA PRO A 187 11.32 -33.58 38.42
C PRO A 187 11.94 -34.84 39.03
N GLY A 188 13.14 -35.21 38.60
CA GLY A 188 13.93 -36.32 39.16
C GLY A 188 15.37 -36.33 38.67
N ALA A 189 16.32 -36.51 39.60
CA ALA A 189 17.78 -36.39 39.45
C ALA A 189 18.37 -36.83 38.08
N ASP A 190 19.15 -35.92 37.48
CA ASP A 190 20.02 -36.06 36.30
C ASP A 190 19.39 -36.19 34.89
N ASN A 191 18.08 -36.01 34.69
CA ASN A 191 17.50 -35.96 33.33
C ASN A 191 16.24 -35.06 33.27
N ASP A 192 16.41 -33.82 32.79
CA ASP A 192 15.30 -32.94 32.39
C ASP A 192 14.72 -33.41 31.03
N ALA A 193 13.91 -34.48 31.05
CA ALA A 193 13.22 -34.99 29.87
C ALA A 193 11.81 -34.37 29.76
N VAL A 194 11.53 -33.72 28.63
CA VAL A 194 10.21 -33.15 28.31
C VAL A 194 9.43 -34.15 27.43
N SER A 195 8.34 -34.71 27.95
CA SER A 195 7.45 -35.59 27.19
C SER A 195 6.29 -34.79 26.61
N ILE A 196 6.11 -34.81 25.29
CA ILE A 196 5.08 -34.02 24.56
C ILE A 196 4.02 -34.95 23.95
N PHE A 197 2.74 -34.65 24.18
CA PHE A 197 1.57 -35.33 23.59
C PHE A 197 0.70 -34.29 22.86
N SER A 198 0.24 -34.61 21.64
CA SER A 198 -0.63 -33.72 20.84
C SER A 198 -1.60 -34.57 20.03
N ASP A 199 -2.85 -34.09 19.89
CA ASP A 199 -3.84 -34.67 18.96
C ASP A 199 -3.50 -34.38 17.47
N LEU A 200 -2.49 -33.54 17.21
CA LEU A 200 -1.91 -33.26 15.90
C LEU A 200 -0.43 -33.64 15.92
N GLU A 201 -0.14 -34.89 15.52
CA GLU A 201 1.21 -35.47 15.38
C GLU A 201 2.27 -34.50 14.79
N LEU A 202 1.87 -33.64 13.84
CA LEU A 202 2.71 -32.61 13.21
C LEU A 202 3.22 -31.53 14.18
N THR A 203 2.36 -30.99 15.06
CA THR A 203 2.74 -29.86 15.95
C THR A 203 3.68 -30.27 17.08
N ARG A 204 3.64 -31.55 17.48
CA ARG A 204 4.54 -32.12 18.49
C ARG A 204 6.01 -32.02 18.08
N GLY A 205 6.32 -32.37 16.83
CA GLY A 205 7.68 -32.30 16.29
C GLY A 205 8.23 -30.88 16.25
N HIS A 206 7.39 -29.90 15.87
CA HIS A 206 7.79 -28.49 15.82
C HIS A 206 8.02 -27.90 17.20
N LEU A 207 7.17 -28.25 18.18
CA LEU A 207 7.37 -27.81 19.57
C LEU A 207 8.66 -28.39 20.17
N GLY A 208 8.95 -29.67 19.92
CA GLY A 208 10.21 -30.27 20.33
C GLY A 208 11.43 -29.59 19.70
N THR A 209 11.33 -29.23 18.42
CA THR A 209 12.38 -28.48 17.70
C THR A 209 12.56 -27.08 18.27
N SER A 210 11.47 -26.36 18.54
CA SER A 210 11.46 -25.04 19.16
C SER A 210 12.16 -25.05 20.52
N LEU A 211 11.79 -26.00 21.39
CA LEU A 211 12.42 -26.15 22.71
C LEU A 211 13.92 -26.45 22.62
N ALA A 212 14.33 -27.30 21.69
CA ALA A 212 15.74 -27.63 21.47
C ALA A 212 16.55 -26.46 20.90
N ALA A 213 15.92 -25.61 20.07
CA ALA A 213 16.55 -24.46 19.43
C ALA A 213 16.52 -23.17 20.27
N LEU A 214 15.75 -23.13 21.37
CA LEU A 214 15.49 -21.91 22.13
C LEU A 214 16.78 -21.27 22.67
N ASP A 215 17.65 -22.05 23.32
CA ASP A 215 18.90 -21.51 23.89
C ASP A 215 19.83 -20.95 22.82
N ALA A 216 20.02 -21.67 21.72
CA ALA A 216 20.83 -21.20 20.59
C ALA A 216 20.23 -19.94 19.95
N SER A 217 18.90 -19.86 19.88
CA SER A 217 18.19 -18.68 19.35
C SER A 217 18.33 -17.47 20.27
N VAL A 218 18.37 -17.70 21.58
CA VAL A 218 18.64 -16.66 22.59
C VAL A 218 20.06 -16.14 22.46
N GLU A 219 21.05 -17.04 22.40
CA GLU A 219 22.47 -16.68 22.25
C GLU A 219 22.75 -15.93 20.94
N ALA A 220 22.12 -16.35 19.85
CA ALA A 220 22.26 -15.71 18.54
C ALA A 220 21.36 -14.48 18.34
N ASN A 221 20.55 -14.12 19.35
CA ASN A 221 19.60 -13.01 19.30
C ASN A 221 18.68 -13.04 18.06
N VAL A 222 18.15 -14.22 17.75
CA VAL A 222 17.32 -14.46 16.56
C VAL A 222 15.99 -13.71 16.67
N VAL A 223 15.50 -13.15 15.56
CA VAL A 223 14.15 -12.52 15.53
C VAL A 223 13.08 -13.60 15.69
N ALA A 224 12.01 -13.33 16.44
CA ALA A 224 10.99 -14.31 16.80
C ALA A 224 10.38 -15.04 15.60
N HIS A 225 10.14 -14.34 14.48
CA HIS A 225 9.60 -14.95 13.26
C HIS A 225 10.61 -15.83 12.52
N ALA A 226 11.91 -15.75 12.84
CA ALA A 226 12.97 -16.56 12.24
C ALA A 226 13.38 -17.77 13.11
N HIS A 227 12.71 -17.96 14.26
CA HIS A 227 12.99 -19.07 15.16
C HIS A 227 12.77 -20.44 14.46
N PRO A 228 13.75 -21.36 14.51
CA PRO A 228 13.66 -22.64 13.81
C PRO A 228 12.55 -23.55 14.34
N LEU A 229 11.70 -24.06 13.44
CA LEU A 229 10.61 -25.00 13.79
C LEU A 229 10.65 -26.32 13.01
N ILE A 230 11.36 -26.38 11.89
CA ILE A 230 11.31 -27.53 10.98
C ILE A 230 12.04 -28.74 11.58
N THR A 231 11.39 -29.90 11.55
CA THR A 231 12.03 -31.15 11.97
C THR A 231 12.99 -31.66 10.89
N LEU A 232 13.99 -32.47 11.28
CA LEU A 232 14.90 -33.08 10.31
C LEU A 232 14.17 -33.97 9.28
N ASP A 233 13.15 -34.72 9.73
CA ASP A 233 12.37 -35.60 8.84
C ASP A 233 11.58 -34.79 7.79
N GLU A 234 11.02 -33.63 8.16
CA GLU A 234 10.37 -32.73 7.22
C GLU A 234 11.34 -32.05 6.28
N LEU A 235 12.51 -31.62 6.78
CA LEU A 235 13.55 -31.05 5.92
C LEU A 235 14.00 -32.07 4.86
N ASP A 236 14.23 -33.31 5.27
CA ASP A 236 14.54 -34.42 4.36
C ASP A 236 13.39 -34.70 3.38
N GLN A 237 12.14 -34.56 3.82
CA GLN A 237 10.97 -34.68 2.95
C GLN A 237 10.90 -33.54 1.91
N GLN A 238 11.17 -32.29 2.29
CA GLN A 238 11.26 -31.16 1.37
C GLN A 238 12.40 -31.34 0.36
N HIS A 239 13.57 -31.82 0.81
CA HIS A 239 14.68 -32.17 -0.07
C HIS A 239 14.29 -33.26 -1.09
N ARG A 240 13.52 -34.27 -0.67
CA ARG A 240 13.01 -35.31 -1.57
C ARG A 240 12.05 -34.75 -2.62
N TRP A 241 11.08 -33.93 -2.22
CA TRP A 241 10.16 -33.28 -3.18
C TRP A 241 10.89 -32.43 -4.22
N ASN A 242 11.90 -31.68 -3.79
CA ASN A 242 12.76 -30.90 -4.68
C ASN A 242 13.61 -31.81 -5.60
N ALA A 243 14.11 -32.95 -5.09
CA ALA A 243 14.89 -33.90 -5.88
C ALA A 243 14.06 -34.62 -6.97
N GLU A 244 12.76 -34.87 -6.75
CA GLU A 244 11.85 -35.47 -7.75
C GLU A 244 11.71 -34.61 -9.02
N CYS A 245 11.96 -33.30 -8.89
CA CYS A 245 11.88 -32.33 -9.99
C CYS A 245 13.19 -32.24 -10.79
N ALA A 246 14.24 -32.98 -10.42
CA ALA A 246 15.50 -32.97 -11.16
C ALA A 246 15.35 -33.63 -12.55
N ARG A 247 15.82 -32.94 -13.59
CA ARG A 247 15.95 -33.43 -14.97
C ARG A 247 17.33 -33.06 -15.51
N PRO A 248 18.42 -33.65 -14.97
CA PRO A 248 19.78 -33.25 -15.31
C PRO A 248 20.08 -33.39 -16.81
N ALA A 249 19.37 -34.26 -17.54
CA ALA A 249 19.46 -34.41 -18.99
C ALA A 249 19.20 -33.12 -19.78
N LEU A 250 18.35 -32.21 -19.26
CA LEU A 250 18.11 -30.90 -19.87
C LEU A 250 19.30 -29.94 -19.70
N LEU A 251 20.17 -30.16 -18.69
CA LEU A 251 21.32 -29.32 -18.39
C LEU A 251 22.63 -29.85 -18.97
N THR A 252 22.76 -31.17 -19.14
CA THR A 252 23.99 -31.80 -19.66
C THR A 252 24.11 -31.71 -21.16
N ARG A 253 22.98 -31.55 -21.88
CA ARG A 253 23.01 -31.20 -23.30
C ARG A 253 23.39 -29.73 -23.39
N ALA A 254 24.50 -29.41 -24.07
CA ALA A 254 24.93 -28.03 -24.32
C ALA A 254 24.04 -27.36 -25.38
N LEU A 255 22.73 -27.29 -25.11
CA LEU A 255 21.74 -26.70 -25.99
C LEU A 255 21.68 -25.19 -25.75
N THR A 256 21.48 -24.48 -26.85
CA THR A 256 21.10 -23.06 -26.88
C THR A 256 19.81 -22.95 -27.68
N LEU A 257 19.01 -21.91 -27.44
CA LEU A 257 17.78 -21.69 -28.19
C LEU A 257 18.02 -21.64 -29.72
N PRO A 258 19.03 -20.90 -30.25
CA PRO A 258 19.36 -20.96 -31.67
C PRO A 258 19.66 -22.39 -32.16
N GLY A 259 20.43 -23.17 -31.40
CA GLY A 259 20.75 -24.55 -31.77
C GLY A 259 19.51 -25.44 -31.90
N VAL A 260 18.51 -25.25 -31.04
CA VAL A 260 17.24 -25.98 -31.07
C VAL A 260 16.41 -25.58 -32.29
N ILE A 261 16.24 -24.28 -32.54
CA ILE A 261 15.45 -23.79 -33.69
C ILE A 261 16.07 -24.22 -35.02
N LEU A 262 17.40 -24.20 -35.11
CA LEU A 262 18.13 -24.68 -36.29
C LEU A 262 17.97 -26.18 -36.51
N ALA A 263 17.93 -26.97 -35.44
CA ALA A 263 17.65 -28.40 -35.54
C ALA A 263 16.22 -28.64 -36.07
N ALA A 264 15.23 -27.89 -35.58
CA ALA A 264 13.86 -27.93 -36.09
C ALA A 264 13.78 -27.53 -37.58
N ALA A 265 14.46 -26.45 -37.98
CA ALA A 265 14.50 -26.00 -39.37
C ALA A 265 15.16 -27.01 -40.31
N ARG A 266 16.09 -27.83 -39.81
CA ARG A 266 16.68 -28.95 -40.57
C ARG A 266 15.72 -30.13 -40.71
N SER A 267 14.97 -30.47 -39.66
CA SER A 267 14.03 -31.59 -39.71
C SER A 267 12.78 -31.30 -40.52
N THR A 268 12.27 -30.06 -40.46
CA THR A 268 10.98 -29.66 -41.04
C THR A 268 11.05 -28.28 -41.70
N PRO A 269 11.94 -28.07 -42.70
CA PRO A 269 12.23 -26.74 -43.27
C PRO A 269 11.00 -26.03 -43.86
N HIS A 270 10.06 -26.78 -44.43
CA HIS A 270 8.86 -26.27 -45.09
C HIS A 270 7.63 -26.22 -44.16
N ALA A 271 7.74 -26.64 -42.90
CA ALA A 271 6.66 -26.51 -41.94
C ALA A 271 6.49 -25.04 -41.54
N GLU A 272 5.25 -24.61 -41.35
CA GLU A 272 4.89 -23.27 -40.89
C GLU A 272 5.39 -23.05 -39.46
N ALA A 273 6.30 -22.10 -39.28
CA ALA A 273 6.87 -21.76 -37.98
C ALA A 273 6.08 -20.65 -37.29
N VAL A 274 5.73 -19.59 -38.03
CA VAL A 274 5.04 -18.42 -37.50
C VAL A 274 4.01 -17.92 -38.52
N SER A 275 2.84 -17.50 -38.05
CA SER A 275 1.80 -16.92 -38.89
C SER A 275 1.16 -15.70 -38.27
N LEU A 276 0.84 -14.73 -39.13
CA LEU A 276 0.09 -13.53 -38.79
C LEU A 276 -1.39 -13.68 -39.14
N GLU A 277 -2.22 -12.85 -38.53
CA GLU A 277 -3.65 -12.75 -38.79
C GLU A 277 -3.97 -12.42 -40.27
N SER A 278 -3.14 -11.59 -40.94
CA SER A 278 -3.41 -11.02 -42.27
C SER A 278 -2.40 -11.33 -43.38
N GLU A 279 -1.20 -11.82 -43.07
CA GLU A 279 -0.04 -11.79 -44.02
C GLU A 279 0.57 -13.16 -44.37
N GLY A 280 -0.12 -14.26 -44.05
CA GLY A 280 0.35 -15.61 -44.34
C GLY A 280 1.34 -16.16 -43.31
N ALA A 281 1.89 -17.35 -43.57
CA ALA A 281 2.77 -18.06 -42.65
C ALA A 281 4.21 -18.13 -43.19
N TRP A 282 5.20 -17.86 -42.34
CA TRP A 282 6.60 -18.13 -42.62
C TRP A 282 6.95 -19.55 -42.20
N THR A 283 7.69 -20.24 -43.06
CA THR A 283 8.27 -21.55 -42.76
C THR A 283 9.49 -21.43 -41.84
N TYR A 284 9.88 -22.52 -41.19
CA TYR A 284 11.13 -22.55 -40.41
C TYR A 284 12.35 -22.14 -41.22
N ARG A 285 12.40 -22.54 -42.51
CA ARG A 285 13.46 -22.10 -43.43
C ARG A 285 13.48 -20.58 -43.58
N GLN A 286 12.34 -19.97 -43.91
CA GLN A 286 12.25 -18.51 -44.09
C GLN A 286 12.62 -17.75 -42.82
N LEU A 287 12.15 -18.20 -41.65
CA LEU A 287 12.49 -17.59 -40.37
C LEU A 287 14.01 -17.62 -40.10
N VAL A 288 14.65 -18.78 -40.29
CA VAL A 288 16.10 -18.93 -40.06
C VAL A 288 16.90 -18.12 -41.07
N SER A 289 16.54 -18.14 -42.35
CA SER A 289 17.22 -17.35 -43.39
C SER A 289 17.13 -15.86 -43.10
N ARG A 290 15.96 -15.37 -42.63
CA ARG A 290 15.80 -13.97 -42.22
C ARG A 290 16.66 -13.62 -41.01
N ALA A 291 16.64 -14.47 -39.98
CA ALA A 291 17.45 -14.26 -38.78
C ALA A 291 18.96 -14.22 -39.09
N ARG A 292 19.44 -15.08 -40.00
CA ARG A 292 20.84 -15.08 -40.45
C ARG A 292 21.26 -13.75 -41.08
N ARG A 293 20.44 -13.19 -41.97
CA ARG A 293 20.72 -11.89 -42.61
C ARG A 293 20.83 -10.78 -41.56
N ILE A 294 19.88 -10.73 -40.62
CA ILE A 294 19.91 -9.75 -39.52
C ILE A 294 21.16 -9.95 -38.65
N ALA A 295 21.53 -11.19 -38.33
CA ALA A 295 22.71 -11.50 -37.52
C ALA A 295 24.01 -11.05 -38.21
N ALA A 296 24.11 -11.23 -39.54
CA ALA A 296 25.26 -10.76 -40.33
C ALA A 296 25.36 -9.22 -40.31
N LYS A 297 24.25 -8.51 -40.52
CA LYS A 297 24.20 -7.04 -40.44
C LYS A 297 24.59 -6.52 -39.06
N LEU A 298 24.05 -7.14 -38.01
CA LEU A 298 24.39 -6.80 -36.62
C LEU A 298 25.87 -7.03 -36.32
N THR A 299 26.43 -8.16 -36.74
CA THR A 299 27.85 -8.46 -36.50
C THR A 299 28.75 -7.47 -37.25
N ALA A 300 28.40 -7.13 -38.50
CA ALA A 300 29.12 -6.13 -39.27
C ALA A 300 29.07 -4.74 -38.60
N ALA A 301 27.91 -4.32 -38.11
CA ALA A 301 27.73 -3.03 -37.45
C ALA A 301 28.57 -2.87 -36.17
N LEU A 302 28.85 -3.97 -35.46
CA LEU A 302 29.53 -3.93 -34.16
C LEU A 302 31.02 -4.29 -34.21
N LEU A 303 31.45 -5.19 -35.12
CA LEU A 303 32.84 -5.66 -35.18
C LEU A 303 33.69 -4.99 -36.27
N VAL A 304 33.08 -4.29 -37.23
CA VAL A 304 33.77 -3.75 -38.40
C VAL A 304 33.87 -2.23 -38.28
N LYS A 305 35.10 -1.70 -38.17
CA LYS A 305 35.32 -0.24 -38.10
C LYS A 305 34.83 0.46 -39.38
N PRO A 306 34.07 1.56 -39.28
CA PRO A 306 33.67 2.33 -40.46
C PRO A 306 34.93 2.95 -41.10
N GLY A 307 35.27 2.51 -42.32
CA GLY A 307 36.37 3.08 -43.13
C GLY A 307 37.31 2.10 -43.83
N GLY A 308 37.20 0.78 -43.62
CA GLY A 308 37.97 -0.22 -44.37
C GLY A 308 37.18 -0.72 -45.58
N GLY A 309 37.58 -0.35 -46.80
CA GLY A 309 36.91 -0.73 -48.05
C GLY A 309 37.06 -2.22 -48.43
N ALA A 310 36.54 -3.13 -47.60
CA ALA A 310 36.42 -4.55 -47.90
C ALA A 310 34.97 -4.89 -48.32
N SER A 311 34.82 -5.83 -49.27
CA SER A 311 33.51 -6.29 -49.76
C SER A 311 32.71 -7.04 -48.69
N SER A 312 31.37 -7.07 -48.82
CA SER A 312 30.46 -7.72 -47.86
C SER A 312 30.83 -9.18 -47.53
N ALA A 313 31.37 -9.93 -48.49
CA ALA A 313 31.82 -11.31 -48.29
C ALA A 313 33.08 -11.43 -47.41
N ALA A 314 34.03 -10.49 -47.51
CA ALA A 314 35.23 -10.46 -46.66
C ALA A 314 34.89 -10.06 -45.21
N THR A 315 33.86 -9.23 -45.05
CA THR A 315 33.33 -8.79 -43.76
C THR A 315 32.62 -9.93 -43.00
N ALA A 316 31.87 -10.78 -43.71
CA ALA A 316 31.24 -11.97 -43.14
C ALA A 316 32.27 -13.03 -42.68
N ALA A 317 33.34 -13.24 -43.46
CA ALA A 317 34.43 -14.15 -43.10
C ALA A 317 35.22 -13.68 -41.85
N ALA A 318 35.51 -12.38 -41.74
CA ALA A 318 36.20 -11.81 -40.57
C ALA A 318 35.34 -11.85 -39.28
N ALA A 319 34.01 -11.76 -39.42
CA ALA A 319 33.06 -11.94 -38.32
C ALA A 319 32.95 -13.40 -37.85
N ALA A 320 32.99 -14.36 -38.80
CA ALA A 320 32.96 -15.79 -38.52
C ALA A 320 34.22 -16.28 -37.77
N ASP A 321 35.37 -15.59 -37.95
CA ASP A 321 36.64 -15.89 -37.29
C ASP A 321 36.82 -15.22 -35.91
N HIS A 322 35.84 -14.45 -35.39
CA HIS A 322 35.94 -13.88 -34.05
C HIS A 322 35.54 -14.92 -32.98
N PRO A 323 36.50 -15.46 -32.19
CA PRO A 323 36.27 -16.66 -31.36
C PRO A 323 35.24 -16.48 -30.23
N LEU A 324 34.80 -15.25 -29.97
CA LEU A 324 33.82 -14.90 -28.92
C LEU A 324 32.47 -14.38 -29.46
N GLY A 325 32.31 -14.18 -30.78
CA GLY A 325 31.12 -13.51 -31.34
C GLY A 325 30.86 -12.15 -30.69
N LEU A 326 29.58 -11.83 -30.41
CA LEU A 326 29.12 -10.65 -29.67
C LEU A 326 28.80 -10.96 -28.19
N LYS A 327 29.48 -11.93 -27.58
CA LYS A 327 29.26 -12.31 -26.18
C LYS A 327 29.36 -11.10 -25.24
N GLY A 328 28.36 -10.93 -24.37
CA GLY A 328 28.31 -9.87 -23.35
C GLY A 328 27.66 -8.57 -23.82
N HIS A 329 27.43 -8.41 -25.12
CA HIS A 329 26.64 -7.30 -25.67
C HIS A 329 25.14 -7.51 -25.42
N VAL A 330 24.44 -6.40 -25.22
CA VAL A 330 22.98 -6.33 -25.15
C VAL A 330 22.50 -5.55 -26.37
N VAL A 331 21.55 -6.08 -27.12
CA VAL A 331 21.01 -5.48 -28.34
C VAL A 331 19.53 -5.17 -28.14
N GLY A 332 19.16 -3.89 -28.28
CA GLY A 332 17.77 -3.47 -28.23
C GLY A 332 17.02 -3.96 -29.45
N VAL A 333 15.81 -4.50 -29.28
CA VAL A 333 14.93 -4.91 -30.37
C VAL A 333 13.65 -4.10 -30.29
N TYR A 334 13.55 -3.08 -31.15
CA TYR A 334 12.46 -2.10 -31.20
C TYR A 334 11.58 -2.38 -32.42
N LEU A 335 10.70 -3.37 -32.27
CA LEU A 335 9.81 -3.88 -33.33
C LEU A 335 8.43 -4.20 -32.73
N GLY A 336 7.39 -4.02 -33.54
CA GLY A 336 6.04 -4.52 -33.22
C GLY A 336 5.96 -6.05 -33.29
N ARG A 337 4.83 -6.63 -32.88
CA ARG A 337 4.63 -8.07 -32.96
C ARG A 337 4.57 -8.53 -34.41
N GLY A 338 5.45 -9.46 -34.77
CA GLY A 338 5.58 -9.93 -36.14
C GLY A 338 6.59 -11.07 -36.29
N PRO A 339 6.65 -11.73 -37.45
CA PRO A 339 7.69 -12.68 -37.78
C PRO A 339 9.08 -12.03 -37.82
N GLU A 340 9.18 -10.74 -38.15
CA GLU A 340 10.42 -9.94 -38.13
C GLU A 340 10.96 -9.81 -36.71
N LEU A 341 10.07 -9.61 -35.72
CA LEU A 341 10.45 -9.58 -34.32
C LEU A 341 11.08 -10.91 -33.92
N LEU A 342 10.45 -12.04 -34.25
CA LEU A 342 11.00 -13.36 -33.93
C LEU A 342 12.34 -13.60 -34.64
N ALA A 343 12.46 -13.21 -35.91
CA ALA A 343 13.70 -13.30 -36.67
C ALA A 343 14.81 -12.45 -36.03
N ALA A 344 14.51 -11.22 -35.57
CA ALA A 344 15.45 -10.34 -34.89
C ALA A 344 15.89 -10.90 -33.53
N LEU A 345 14.97 -11.40 -32.71
CA LEU A 345 15.29 -12.03 -31.42
C LEU A 345 16.19 -13.26 -31.60
N LEU A 346 15.93 -14.07 -32.63
CA LEU A 346 16.77 -15.20 -32.99
C LEU A 346 18.14 -14.75 -33.51
N ALA A 347 18.19 -13.73 -34.37
CA ALA A 347 19.41 -13.17 -34.93
C ALA A 347 20.38 -12.69 -33.85
N VAL A 348 19.88 -11.95 -32.85
CA VAL A 348 20.68 -11.48 -31.71
C VAL A 348 21.31 -12.67 -30.99
N GLN A 349 20.52 -13.70 -30.70
CA GLN A 349 21.03 -14.89 -30.00
C GLN A 349 22.02 -15.72 -30.84
N MET A 350 21.85 -15.77 -32.17
CA MET A 350 22.82 -16.40 -33.09
C MET A 350 24.20 -15.72 -33.01
N THR A 351 24.25 -14.42 -32.72
CA THR A 351 25.52 -13.69 -32.52
C THR A 351 26.12 -13.85 -31.12
N ARG A 352 25.45 -14.60 -30.21
CA ARG A 352 25.79 -14.75 -28.78
C ARG A 352 25.55 -13.49 -27.92
N ALA A 353 24.88 -12.48 -28.47
CA ALA A 353 24.40 -11.32 -27.73
C ALA A 353 23.07 -11.63 -27.04
N ALA A 354 22.73 -10.83 -26.03
CA ALA A 354 21.43 -10.87 -25.37
C ALA A 354 20.48 -9.85 -26.01
N TYR A 355 19.22 -10.21 -26.22
CA TYR A 355 18.24 -9.21 -26.66
C TYR A 355 17.63 -8.47 -25.47
N LEU A 356 17.30 -7.20 -25.67
CA LEU A 356 16.43 -6.39 -24.83
C LEU A 356 15.20 -6.00 -25.68
N PRO A 357 14.02 -6.59 -25.46
CA PRO A 357 12.84 -6.21 -26.21
C PRO A 357 12.36 -4.82 -25.74
N LEU A 358 11.93 -4.00 -26.70
CA LEU A 358 11.46 -2.64 -26.46
C LEU A 358 10.11 -2.47 -27.14
N ASP A 359 9.08 -2.18 -26.35
CA ASP A 359 7.72 -1.96 -26.85
C ASP A 359 7.61 -0.55 -27.48
N PRO A 360 7.27 -0.42 -28.78
CA PRO A 360 7.10 0.87 -29.43
C PRO A 360 6.01 1.76 -28.81
N LEU A 361 5.09 1.17 -28.04
CA LEU A 361 4.03 1.88 -27.33
C LEU A 361 4.48 2.48 -26.01
N TYR A 362 5.65 2.10 -25.49
CA TYR A 362 6.18 2.74 -24.29
C TYR A 362 6.54 4.21 -24.56
N PRO A 363 6.38 5.09 -23.55
CA PRO A 363 6.85 6.47 -23.63
C PRO A 363 8.34 6.52 -23.98
N ALA A 364 8.73 7.55 -24.75
CA ALA A 364 10.09 7.71 -25.22
C ALA A 364 11.11 7.77 -24.07
N GLU A 365 10.75 8.42 -22.97
CA GLU A 365 11.60 8.51 -21.77
C GLU A 365 11.88 7.13 -21.18
N ARG A 366 10.86 6.26 -21.09
CA ARG A 366 11.00 4.91 -20.56
C ARG A 366 11.91 4.06 -21.44
N VAL A 367 11.75 4.13 -22.77
CA VAL A 367 12.62 3.43 -23.73
C VAL A 367 14.07 3.91 -23.60
N GLY A 368 14.30 5.22 -23.49
CA GLY A 368 15.64 5.79 -23.30
C GLY A 368 16.31 5.33 -22.01
N CYS A 369 15.59 5.32 -20.88
CA CYS A 369 16.11 4.81 -19.61
C CYS A 369 16.50 3.33 -19.70
N MET A 370 15.67 2.49 -20.33
CA MET A 370 15.97 1.07 -20.53
C MET A 370 17.23 0.86 -21.38
N LEU A 371 17.39 1.64 -22.46
CA LEU A 371 18.58 1.60 -23.32
C LEU A 371 19.86 1.97 -22.55
N LEU A 372 19.79 3.02 -21.74
CA LEU A 372 20.92 3.48 -20.90
C LEU A 372 21.29 2.47 -19.82
N ASP A 373 20.33 2.06 -19.01
CA ASP A 373 20.57 1.19 -17.85
C ASP A 373 21.03 -0.21 -18.28
N ALA A 374 20.61 -0.69 -19.45
CA ALA A 374 21.08 -1.97 -19.99
C ALA A 374 22.49 -1.92 -20.60
N GLY A 375 22.99 -0.72 -20.95
CA GLY A 375 24.23 -0.55 -21.71
C GLY A 375 24.13 -1.17 -23.10
N VAL A 376 23.04 -0.85 -23.83
CA VAL A 376 22.80 -1.39 -25.18
C VAL A 376 23.92 -1.02 -26.14
N SER A 377 24.36 -1.98 -26.95
CA SER A 377 25.44 -1.80 -27.92
C SER A 377 24.95 -1.48 -29.34
N ALA A 378 23.74 -1.91 -29.69
CA ALA A 378 23.10 -1.64 -30.98
C ALA A 378 21.58 -1.80 -30.84
N VAL A 379 20.82 -1.23 -31.77
CA VAL A 379 19.36 -1.42 -31.83
C VAL A 379 18.94 -1.96 -33.19
N ILE A 380 18.05 -2.96 -33.18
CA ILE A 380 17.38 -3.47 -34.38
C ILE A 380 15.98 -2.84 -34.46
N THR A 381 15.62 -2.30 -35.62
CA THR A 381 14.30 -1.70 -35.85
C THR A 381 13.90 -1.73 -37.33
N SER A 382 12.63 -1.46 -37.64
CA SER A 382 12.15 -1.18 -39.01
C SER A 382 12.11 0.32 -39.33
N ASN A 383 12.27 1.19 -38.32
CA ASN A 383 12.22 2.65 -38.49
C ASN A 383 13.32 3.35 -37.66
N ALA A 384 14.47 3.59 -38.29
CA ALA A 384 15.61 4.26 -37.64
C ALA A 384 15.30 5.71 -37.24
N GLU A 385 14.58 6.48 -38.08
CA GLU A 385 14.28 7.89 -37.82
C GLU A 385 13.37 8.06 -36.58
N GLY A 386 12.39 7.17 -36.42
CA GLY A 386 11.48 7.18 -35.26
C GLY A 386 12.18 6.87 -33.93
N LEU A 387 13.23 6.04 -33.95
CA LEU A 387 14.02 5.70 -32.76
C LEU A 387 14.95 6.86 -32.33
N VAL A 388 15.65 7.48 -33.28
CA VAL A 388 16.56 8.61 -33.02
C VAL A 388 15.82 9.76 -32.35
N HIS A 389 14.64 10.12 -32.86
CA HIS A 389 13.83 11.19 -32.27
C HIS A 389 13.46 10.92 -30.80
N ARG A 390 13.09 9.67 -30.46
CA ARG A 390 12.71 9.28 -29.10
C ARG A 390 13.90 9.25 -28.14
N VAL A 391 15.04 8.77 -28.62
CA VAL A 391 16.31 8.76 -27.89
C VAL A 391 16.78 10.18 -27.54
N GLU A 392 16.64 11.13 -28.49
CA GLU A 392 16.96 12.54 -28.25
C GLU A 392 16.03 13.18 -27.21
N VAL A 393 14.74 12.84 -27.21
CA VAL A 393 13.77 13.30 -26.19
C VAL A 393 14.16 12.79 -24.80
N ALA A 394 14.46 11.49 -24.67
CA ALA A 394 14.86 10.90 -23.39
C ALA A 394 16.18 11.49 -22.85
N ALA A 395 17.16 11.73 -23.73
CA ALA A 395 18.43 12.36 -23.35
C ALA A 395 18.26 13.80 -22.84
N ARG A 396 17.23 14.52 -23.31
CA ARG A 396 16.88 15.87 -22.81
C ARG A 396 16.14 15.84 -21.48
N ALA A 397 15.33 14.81 -21.23
CA ALA A 397 14.57 14.65 -19.99
C ALA A 397 15.42 14.13 -18.81
N ALA A 398 16.55 13.46 -19.08
CA ALA A 398 17.44 12.89 -18.06
C ALA A 398 18.35 13.90 -17.33
N VAL A 399 18.10 15.21 -17.46
CA VAL A 399 18.81 16.22 -16.64
C VAL A 399 18.25 16.15 -15.21
N PRO A 400 19.07 15.91 -14.17
CA PRO A 400 18.58 15.75 -12.81
C PRO A 400 17.90 17.02 -12.31
N ALA A 401 16.80 16.88 -11.57
CA ALA A 401 16.27 17.96 -10.75
C ALA A 401 17.33 18.44 -9.73
N PRO A 402 17.45 19.75 -9.45
CA PRO A 402 18.41 20.25 -8.47
C PRO A 402 18.03 19.71 -7.08
N GLY A 403 18.95 19.01 -6.40
CA GLY A 403 18.78 18.60 -5.00
C GLY A 403 18.98 17.12 -4.68
N THR A 404 19.30 16.26 -5.65
CA THR A 404 19.72 14.87 -5.34
C THR A 404 21.22 14.80 -5.05
N ASP A 405 21.58 14.35 -3.86
CA ASP A 405 22.96 14.24 -3.38
C ASP A 405 23.85 13.49 -4.39
N ALA A 406 24.85 14.20 -4.91
CA ALA A 406 25.82 13.75 -5.91
C ALA A 406 26.84 12.70 -5.38
N SER A 407 26.46 11.87 -4.41
CA SER A 407 27.34 10.92 -3.74
C SER A 407 27.49 9.57 -4.47
N THR A 408 26.53 9.15 -5.30
CA THR A 408 26.65 7.93 -6.11
C THR A 408 27.33 8.22 -7.46
N LYS A 409 28.65 8.48 -7.40
CA LYS A 409 29.53 8.42 -8.57
C LYS A 409 29.62 6.97 -9.07
N HIS A 410 28.72 6.58 -9.96
CA HIS A 410 28.93 5.48 -10.92
C HIS A 410 28.62 5.99 -12.33
N THR A 411 29.31 7.06 -12.75
CA THR A 411 29.47 7.34 -14.18
C THR A 411 30.54 6.39 -14.70
N SER A 412 30.14 5.27 -15.31
CA SER A 412 31.06 4.52 -16.15
C SER A 412 31.52 5.45 -17.27
N SER A 413 32.83 5.60 -17.43
CA SER A 413 33.46 6.51 -18.41
C SER A 413 33.26 6.10 -19.88
N ASP A 414 32.48 5.05 -20.14
CA ASP A 414 32.41 4.33 -21.42
C ASP A 414 31.01 4.37 -22.06
N ALA A 415 30.05 5.11 -21.50
CA ALA A 415 28.72 5.23 -22.11
C ALA A 415 28.81 6.01 -23.43
N GLN A 416 28.67 5.31 -24.56
CA GLN A 416 28.45 5.97 -25.85
C GLN A 416 27.19 6.84 -25.77
N PRO A 417 27.20 8.06 -26.32
CA PRO A 417 25.98 8.84 -26.46
C PRO A 417 24.96 8.01 -27.25
N LEU A 418 23.73 7.86 -26.73
CA LEU A 418 22.67 7.11 -27.40
C LEU A 418 22.46 7.56 -28.87
N ALA A 419 22.76 8.83 -29.17
CA ALA A 419 22.69 9.42 -30.52
C ALA A 419 23.61 8.75 -31.56
N ASN A 420 24.62 7.97 -31.13
CA ASN A 420 25.56 7.27 -32.02
C ASN A 420 25.40 5.75 -31.97
N LEU A 421 24.30 5.23 -31.41
CA LEU A 421 24.07 3.79 -31.35
C LEU A 421 23.94 3.18 -32.76
N PRO A 422 24.73 2.15 -33.10
CA PRO A 422 24.56 1.39 -34.33
C PRO A 422 23.11 0.90 -34.47
N THR A 423 22.46 1.27 -35.57
CA THR A 423 21.07 0.88 -35.85
C THR A 423 21.05 -0.06 -37.04
N VAL A 424 20.44 -1.23 -36.86
CA VAL A 424 20.28 -2.26 -37.88
C VAL A 424 18.83 -2.27 -38.34
N LEU A 425 18.61 -2.03 -39.63
CA LEU A 425 17.27 -2.13 -40.23
C LEU A 425 16.93 -3.58 -40.54
N VAL A 426 15.71 -3.99 -40.21
CA VAL A 426 15.20 -5.29 -40.65
C VAL A 426 14.95 -5.27 -42.16
N ASP A 427 14.30 -4.24 -42.71
CA ASP A 427 13.82 -4.25 -44.10
C ASP A 427 14.81 -3.64 -45.09
N ASP A 428 15.40 -4.47 -45.96
CA ASP A 428 16.05 -4.04 -47.21
C ASP A 428 15.38 -4.82 -48.36
N ALA A 429 14.39 -4.19 -49.01
CA ALA A 429 13.57 -4.80 -50.06
C ALA A 429 14.37 -5.27 -51.30
N ASP A 430 15.59 -4.75 -51.49
CA ASP A 430 16.48 -5.14 -52.59
C ASP A 430 17.18 -6.50 -52.37
N GLU A 431 17.29 -6.99 -51.12
CA GLU A 431 17.97 -8.25 -50.79
C GLU A 431 17.04 -9.47 -50.78
N ASP A 432 15.76 -9.30 -50.41
CA ASP A 432 14.80 -10.40 -50.34
C ASP A 432 14.42 -10.95 -51.74
N ALA A 433 14.47 -10.11 -52.79
CA ALA A 433 14.27 -10.53 -54.18
C ALA A 433 15.45 -11.30 -54.79
N ALA A 434 16.66 -11.15 -54.24
CA ALA A 434 17.87 -11.82 -54.72
C ALA A 434 18.10 -13.20 -54.07
N ALA A 435 17.59 -13.42 -52.85
CA ALA A 435 17.80 -14.63 -52.08
C ALA A 435 16.88 -15.81 -52.48
N ASP A 436 15.69 -15.55 -53.02
CA ASP A 436 14.77 -16.60 -53.50
C ASP A 436 15.22 -17.24 -54.84
N ALA A 437 16.27 -16.71 -55.48
CA ALA A 437 16.73 -17.15 -56.79
C ALA A 437 17.83 -18.24 -56.76
N ASP A 438 18.45 -18.53 -55.61
CA ASP A 438 19.62 -19.42 -55.51
C ASP A 438 19.33 -20.64 -54.60
N ALA A 439 18.60 -21.62 -55.14
CA ALA A 439 18.14 -22.81 -54.43
C ALA A 439 19.17 -23.96 -54.37
N ASP A 440 20.34 -23.81 -55.01
CA ASP A 440 21.29 -24.90 -55.25
C ASP A 440 22.47 -24.96 -54.24
N ALA A 441 22.52 -24.09 -53.22
CA ALA A 441 23.62 -24.00 -52.23
C ALA A 441 23.37 -24.80 -50.92
N GLU A 442 22.63 -25.92 -50.97
CA GLU A 442 22.13 -26.63 -49.78
C GLU A 442 23.24 -27.19 -48.85
N GLU A 443 24.41 -27.58 -49.36
CA GLU A 443 25.51 -28.14 -48.54
C GLU A 443 26.41 -27.08 -47.89
N ASP A 444 26.71 -25.98 -48.58
CA ASP A 444 27.54 -24.88 -48.04
C ASP A 444 26.77 -24.07 -46.97
N GLU A 445 25.46 -23.87 -47.15
CA GLU A 445 24.61 -23.23 -46.14
C GLU A 445 24.54 -24.03 -44.84
N LEU A 446 24.61 -25.37 -44.89
CA LEU A 446 24.53 -26.25 -43.72
C LEU A 446 25.83 -26.27 -42.89
N GLU A 447 26.98 -26.06 -43.54
CA GLU A 447 28.31 -26.01 -42.90
C GLU A 447 28.56 -24.62 -42.29
N GLU A 448 28.13 -23.52 -42.92
CA GLU A 448 28.05 -22.17 -42.30
C GLU A 448 27.07 -22.12 -41.12
N LEU A 449 26.03 -22.96 -41.13
CA LEU A 449 25.11 -23.12 -40.01
C LEU A 449 25.80 -23.70 -38.76
N ARG A 450 26.94 -24.39 -38.92
CA ARG A 450 27.73 -24.91 -37.80
C ARG A 450 28.61 -23.83 -37.18
N THR A 451 29.21 -22.95 -37.97
CA THR A 451 30.07 -21.85 -37.48
C THR A 451 29.27 -20.77 -36.74
N LEU A 452 28.00 -20.54 -37.08
CA LEU A 452 27.10 -19.61 -36.36
C LEU A 452 26.55 -20.16 -35.02
N THR A 453 26.89 -21.39 -34.62
CA THR A 453 26.32 -22.07 -33.42
C THR A 453 27.27 -22.19 -32.23
N HIS A 454 28.38 -21.45 -32.21
CA HIS A 454 29.36 -21.44 -31.11
C HIS A 454 28.88 -20.73 -29.82
N GLY A 455 27.58 -20.73 -29.54
CA GLY A 455 27.03 -20.20 -28.29
C GLY A 455 27.26 -21.15 -27.10
N SER A 456 27.46 -20.58 -25.91
CA SER A 456 27.51 -21.34 -24.66
C SER A 456 26.17 -21.30 -23.94
N PRO A 457 25.75 -22.38 -23.24
CA PRO A 457 24.60 -22.32 -22.33
C PRO A 457 24.73 -21.25 -21.23
N ASP A 458 25.95 -20.81 -20.91
CA ASP A 458 26.21 -19.75 -19.93
C ASP A 458 26.17 -18.34 -20.55
N ASP A 459 25.98 -18.21 -21.87
CA ASP A 459 25.77 -16.91 -22.51
C ASP A 459 24.37 -16.38 -22.14
N LEU A 460 24.21 -15.06 -22.12
CA LEU A 460 22.93 -14.41 -21.86
C LEU A 460 21.96 -14.68 -23.02
N ALA A 461 20.71 -14.99 -22.71
CA ALA A 461 19.62 -15.08 -23.68
C ALA A 461 18.96 -13.72 -23.86
N TYR A 462 18.59 -13.08 -22.74
CA TYR A 462 17.90 -11.79 -22.75
C TYR A 462 18.10 -11.01 -21.46
N VAL A 463 17.82 -9.71 -21.57
CA VAL A 463 17.62 -8.81 -20.44
C VAL A 463 16.20 -8.27 -20.50
N LEU A 464 15.44 -8.40 -19.41
CA LEU A 464 14.07 -7.89 -19.29
C LEU A 464 13.94 -6.96 -18.09
N PHE A 465 13.30 -5.81 -18.28
CA PHE A 465 13.12 -4.83 -17.20
C PHE A 465 11.84 -5.07 -16.44
N THR A 466 11.94 -5.03 -15.11
CA THR A 466 10.80 -5.02 -14.19
C THR A 466 10.74 -3.69 -13.43
N SER A 467 9.57 -3.35 -12.89
CA SER A 467 9.38 -2.21 -12.00
C SER A 467 10.27 -2.32 -10.75
N GLY A 468 10.86 -1.22 -10.31
CA GLY A 468 11.76 -1.19 -9.16
C GLY A 468 11.17 -0.38 -8.00
N SER A 469 11.33 -0.87 -6.76
CA SER A 469 10.87 -0.19 -5.54
C SER A 469 11.50 1.20 -5.34
N THR A 470 12.70 1.41 -5.91
CA THR A 470 13.43 2.69 -5.90
C THR A 470 12.99 3.68 -6.99
N GLY A 471 11.92 3.36 -7.75
CA GLY A 471 11.45 4.15 -8.87
C GLY A 471 12.21 3.98 -10.19
N ARG A 472 13.37 3.31 -10.19
CA ARG A 472 14.11 2.97 -11.41
C ARG A 472 13.85 1.51 -11.84
N PRO A 473 13.50 1.27 -13.12
CA PRO A 473 13.38 -0.08 -13.66
C PRO A 473 14.68 -0.89 -13.49
N LYS A 474 14.56 -2.21 -13.27
CA LYS A 474 15.70 -3.12 -13.06
C LYS A 474 15.76 -4.22 -14.12
N GLY A 475 16.91 -4.34 -14.80
CA GLY A 475 17.11 -5.32 -15.88
C GLY A 475 17.55 -6.69 -15.38
N VAL A 476 16.70 -7.70 -15.47
CA VAL A 476 16.97 -9.10 -15.08
C VAL A 476 17.76 -9.81 -16.17
N GLN A 477 18.88 -10.46 -15.81
CA GLN A 477 19.80 -11.12 -16.75
C GLN A 477 19.58 -12.63 -16.83
N VAL A 478 18.89 -13.12 -17.86
CA VAL A 478 18.58 -14.55 -18.03
C VAL A 478 19.55 -15.23 -19.00
N THR A 479 20.01 -16.43 -18.64
CA THR A 479 20.96 -17.23 -19.44
C THR A 479 20.26 -18.17 -20.42
N GLN A 480 20.98 -18.61 -21.46
CA GLN A 480 20.55 -19.67 -22.37
C GLN A 480 20.18 -20.95 -21.61
N ARG A 481 21.00 -21.36 -20.62
CA ARG A 481 20.75 -22.54 -19.79
C ARG A 481 19.41 -22.44 -19.07
N SER A 482 19.11 -21.30 -18.45
CA SER A 482 17.86 -21.09 -17.71
C SER A 482 16.65 -21.17 -18.65
N LEU A 483 16.73 -20.50 -19.81
CA LEU A 483 15.66 -20.51 -20.81
C LEU A 483 15.41 -21.90 -21.41
N VAL A 484 16.46 -22.61 -21.79
CA VAL A 484 16.38 -23.97 -22.36
C VAL A 484 15.83 -24.97 -21.33
N ASN A 485 16.27 -24.86 -20.06
CA ASN A 485 15.72 -25.67 -18.97
C ASN A 485 14.22 -25.44 -18.81
N PHE A 486 13.80 -24.17 -18.82
CA PHE A 486 12.40 -23.78 -18.74
C PHE A 486 11.57 -24.35 -19.91
N LEU A 487 11.99 -24.12 -21.16
CA LEU A 487 11.27 -24.59 -22.35
C LEU A 487 11.16 -26.12 -22.38
N GLY A 488 12.25 -26.83 -22.08
CA GLY A 488 12.24 -28.29 -21.97
C GLY A 488 11.27 -28.79 -20.89
N SER A 489 11.25 -28.12 -19.73
CA SER A 489 10.29 -28.46 -18.67
C SER A 489 8.85 -28.23 -19.09
N MET A 490 8.56 -27.13 -19.78
CA MET A 490 7.20 -26.79 -20.18
C MET A 490 6.72 -27.71 -21.30
N ALA A 491 7.59 -28.13 -22.21
CA ALA A 491 7.28 -29.15 -23.22
C ALA A 491 6.91 -30.48 -22.56
N GLU A 492 7.70 -30.97 -21.59
CA GLU A 492 7.37 -32.20 -20.83
C GLU A 492 6.04 -32.06 -20.07
N LEU A 493 5.84 -30.94 -19.36
CA LEU A 493 4.66 -30.71 -18.52
C LEU A 493 3.37 -30.63 -19.35
N THR A 494 3.40 -29.86 -20.44
CA THR A 494 2.24 -29.66 -21.32
C THR A 494 2.09 -30.82 -22.31
N GLY A 495 3.07 -31.71 -22.45
CA GLY A 495 3.07 -32.74 -23.48
C GLY A 495 3.08 -32.14 -24.88
N ALA A 496 3.75 -31.00 -25.06
CA ALA A 496 3.86 -30.33 -26.34
C ALA A 496 4.69 -31.18 -27.32
N ASP A 497 4.22 -31.27 -28.56
CA ASP A 497 4.86 -31.94 -29.67
C ASP A 497 4.76 -31.10 -30.96
N GLU A 498 5.14 -31.66 -32.11
CA GLU A 498 5.09 -31.01 -33.43
C GLU A 498 3.68 -30.56 -33.86
N SER A 499 2.61 -31.05 -33.23
CA SER A 499 1.24 -30.60 -33.49
C SER A 499 0.86 -29.33 -32.70
N THR A 500 1.71 -28.89 -31.78
CA THR A 500 1.47 -27.75 -30.89
C THR A 500 1.35 -26.45 -31.69
N ARG A 501 0.24 -25.74 -31.47
CA ARG A 501 -0.08 -24.45 -32.07
C ARG A 501 -0.35 -23.46 -30.95
N VAL A 502 0.61 -22.56 -30.70
CA VAL A 502 0.53 -21.59 -29.61
C VAL A 502 0.02 -20.25 -30.13
N CYS A 503 -1.00 -19.69 -29.49
CA CYS A 503 -1.41 -18.30 -29.71
C CYS A 503 -0.61 -17.36 -28.82
N ALA A 504 0.12 -16.42 -29.41
CA ALA A 504 0.88 -15.39 -28.71
C ALA A 504 0.05 -14.12 -28.54
N VAL A 505 -0.23 -13.78 -27.28
CA VAL A 505 -1.02 -12.60 -26.89
C VAL A 505 -0.28 -11.69 -25.91
N THR A 506 0.84 -12.13 -25.35
CA THR A 506 1.61 -11.39 -24.35
C THR A 506 2.57 -10.38 -24.99
N THR A 507 2.72 -9.20 -24.38
CA THR A 507 3.76 -8.23 -24.79
C THR A 507 5.15 -8.82 -24.63
N VAL A 508 6.05 -8.57 -25.59
CA VAL A 508 7.42 -9.09 -25.55
C VAL A 508 8.29 -8.44 -24.47
N CYS A 509 7.83 -7.35 -23.86
CA CYS A 509 8.46 -6.78 -22.67
C CYS A 509 8.09 -7.52 -21.37
N PHE A 510 7.22 -8.53 -21.45
CA PHE A 510 6.89 -9.42 -20.34
C PHE A 510 7.45 -10.82 -20.61
N ASP A 511 8.15 -11.39 -19.64
CA ASP A 511 8.93 -12.63 -19.77
C ASP A 511 8.11 -13.85 -20.15
N ILE A 512 6.83 -13.89 -19.79
CA ILE A 512 5.93 -15.00 -20.14
C ILE A 512 5.74 -15.13 -21.67
N ALA A 513 6.03 -14.07 -22.43
CA ALA A 513 6.10 -14.13 -23.89
C ALA A 513 7.19 -15.09 -24.38
N ALA A 514 8.26 -15.33 -23.61
CA ALA A 514 9.31 -16.28 -23.99
C ALA A 514 8.77 -17.72 -24.15
N LEU A 515 7.77 -18.12 -23.35
CA LEU A 515 7.08 -19.39 -23.55
C LEU A 515 6.35 -19.41 -24.89
N GLU A 516 5.53 -18.37 -25.14
CA GLU A 516 4.71 -18.26 -26.34
C GLU A 516 5.56 -18.27 -27.61
N LEU A 517 6.64 -17.48 -27.62
CA LEU A 517 7.52 -17.31 -28.78
C LEU A 517 8.37 -18.53 -29.09
N PHE A 518 8.83 -19.28 -28.07
CA PHE A 518 9.88 -20.28 -28.26
C PHE A 518 9.46 -21.73 -27.99
N LEU A 519 8.37 -21.98 -27.25
CA LEU A 519 7.87 -23.35 -27.06
C LEU A 519 7.51 -24.04 -28.38
N PRO A 520 6.83 -23.39 -29.35
CA PRO A 520 6.54 -24.03 -30.64
C PRO A 520 7.83 -24.45 -31.35
N ALA A 521 8.83 -23.57 -31.40
CA ALA A 521 10.10 -23.85 -32.07
C ALA A 521 10.92 -24.94 -31.36
N TRP A 522 10.74 -25.09 -30.04
CA TRP A 522 11.34 -26.18 -29.26
C TRP A 522 10.83 -27.56 -29.67
N VAL A 523 9.55 -27.67 -30.05
CA VAL A 523 8.89 -28.94 -30.40
C VAL A 523 8.64 -29.11 -31.90
N GLY A 524 9.04 -28.15 -32.74
CA GLY A 524 8.75 -28.13 -34.18
C GLY A 524 7.30 -27.77 -34.53
N GLY A 525 6.56 -27.17 -33.59
CA GLY A 525 5.18 -26.71 -33.75
C GLY A 525 5.07 -25.36 -34.46
N ARG A 526 3.94 -24.67 -34.28
CA ARG A 526 3.62 -23.39 -34.94
C ARG A 526 3.23 -22.29 -33.94
N LEU A 527 3.74 -21.09 -34.17
CA LEU A 527 3.35 -19.85 -33.49
C LEU A 527 2.29 -19.09 -34.29
N VAL A 528 1.20 -18.71 -33.64
CA VAL A 528 0.15 -17.84 -34.18
C VAL A 528 0.20 -16.52 -33.43
N VAL A 529 0.53 -15.43 -34.11
CA VAL A 529 0.69 -14.11 -33.48
C VAL A 529 -0.62 -13.34 -33.60
N ALA A 530 -1.24 -13.03 -32.46
CA ALA A 530 -2.41 -12.15 -32.43
C ALA A 530 -1.95 -10.68 -32.46
N SER A 531 -2.66 -9.86 -33.25
CA SER A 531 -2.54 -8.41 -33.18
C SER A 531 -2.98 -7.90 -31.80
N GLU A 532 -2.57 -6.69 -31.42
CA GLU A 532 -2.97 -6.11 -30.14
C GLU A 532 -4.48 -5.84 -30.06
N GLU A 533 -5.08 -5.43 -31.18
CA GLU A 533 -6.53 -5.24 -31.32
C GLU A 533 -7.26 -6.56 -31.09
N THR A 534 -6.86 -7.61 -31.79
CA THR A 534 -7.44 -8.96 -31.63
C THR A 534 -7.20 -9.52 -30.24
N ALA A 535 -6.04 -9.30 -29.62
CA ALA A 535 -5.78 -9.80 -28.25
C ALA A 535 -6.66 -9.14 -27.17
N ARG A 536 -7.20 -7.94 -27.42
CA ARG A 536 -8.10 -7.21 -26.51
C ARG A 536 -9.58 -7.50 -26.76
N ASP A 537 -9.92 -8.03 -27.92
CA ASP A 537 -11.28 -8.40 -28.29
C ASP A 537 -11.47 -9.92 -28.13
N PRO A 538 -12.29 -10.38 -27.17
CA PRO A 538 -12.47 -11.81 -26.93
C PRO A 538 -13.09 -12.57 -28.10
N ASP A 539 -13.97 -11.93 -28.87
CA ASP A 539 -14.65 -12.57 -30.00
C ASP A 539 -13.67 -12.72 -31.18
N ALA A 540 -12.92 -11.66 -31.47
CA ALA A 540 -11.87 -11.69 -32.48
C ALA A 540 -10.77 -12.72 -32.13
N LEU A 541 -10.33 -12.76 -30.86
CA LEU A 541 -9.34 -13.72 -30.39
C LEU A 541 -9.85 -15.16 -30.50
N SER A 542 -11.10 -15.41 -30.11
CA SER A 542 -11.75 -16.73 -30.25
C SER A 542 -11.79 -17.17 -31.71
N ALA A 543 -12.18 -16.27 -32.63
CA ALA A 543 -12.23 -16.54 -34.06
C ALA A 543 -10.84 -16.83 -34.67
N LEU A 544 -9.81 -16.06 -34.28
CA LEU A 544 -8.43 -16.31 -34.68
C LEU A 544 -7.95 -17.69 -34.20
N MET A 545 -8.17 -17.99 -32.92
CA MET A 545 -7.79 -19.27 -32.33
C MET A 545 -8.42 -20.45 -33.09
N GLN A 546 -9.73 -20.40 -33.34
CA GLN A 546 -10.45 -21.45 -34.06
C GLN A 546 -9.96 -21.60 -35.51
N SER A 547 -9.84 -20.49 -36.25
CA SER A 547 -9.42 -20.51 -37.66
C SER A 547 -7.99 -21.04 -37.85
N GLN A 548 -7.09 -20.74 -36.91
CA GLN A 548 -5.70 -21.19 -36.92
C GLN A 548 -5.48 -22.52 -36.19
N LYS A 549 -6.55 -23.13 -35.66
CA LYS A 549 -6.55 -24.40 -34.92
C LYS A 549 -5.57 -24.38 -33.73
N VAL A 550 -5.57 -23.27 -32.98
CA VAL A 550 -4.75 -23.14 -31.77
C VAL A 550 -5.13 -24.25 -30.80
N ASN A 551 -4.13 -24.90 -30.19
CA ASN A 551 -4.37 -25.95 -29.19
C ASN A 551 -3.67 -25.66 -27.87
N THR A 552 -2.84 -24.62 -27.81
CA THR A 552 -2.14 -24.19 -26.60
C THR A 552 -2.20 -22.68 -26.49
N MET A 553 -2.53 -22.18 -25.31
CA MET A 553 -2.52 -20.75 -25.05
C MET A 553 -2.13 -20.49 -23.60
N GLN A 554 -1.37 -19.42 -23.40
CA GLN A 554 -1.09 -18.87 -22.10
C GLN A 554 -1.78 -17.51 -21.98
N ALA A 555 -2.35 -17.22 -20.81
CA ALA A 555 -2.89 -15.91 -20.51
C ALA A 555 -3.01 -15.68 -19.00
N THR A 556 -3.29 -14.44 -18.61
CA THR A 556 -3.60 -14.09 -17.21
C THR A 556 -5.03 -14.53 -16.85
N PRO A 557 -5.35 -14.69 -15.55
CA PRO A 557 -6.73 -14.90 -15.10
C PRO A 557 -7.73 -13.90 -15.70
N THR A 558 -7.32 -12.64 -15.83
CA THR A 558 -8.13 -11.58 -16.47
C THR A 558 -8.51 -11.93 -17.92
N THR A 559 -7.55 -12.29 -18.77
CA THR A 559 -7.82 -12.65 -20.18
C THR A 559 -8.64 -13.94 -20.30
N TRP A 560 -8.37 -14.94 -19.44
CA TRP A 560 -9.18 -16.17 -19.44
C TRP A 560 -10.63 -15.92 -19.04
N ARG A 561 -10.89 -15.03 -18.08
CA ARG A 561 -12.25 -14.64 -17.70
C ARG A 561 -12.98 -14.00 -18.87
N MET A 562 -12.33 -13.07 -19.57
CA MET A 562 -12.86 -12.40 -20.76
C MET A 562 -13.25 -13.41 -21.86
N LEU A 563 -12.36 -14.35 -22.17
CA LEU A 563 -12.60 -15.40 -23.17
C LEU A 563 -13.73 -16.36 -22.76
N LEU A 564 -13.78 -16.76 -21.48
CA LEU A 564 -14.82 -17.68 -20.99
C LEU A 564 -16.20 -17.01 -20.89
N ALA A 565 -16.26 -15.69 -20.69
CA ALA A 565 -17.51 -14.93 -20.68
C ALA A 565 -18.08 -14.77 -22.10
N ALA A 566 -17.25 -14.39 -23.08
CA ALA A 566 -17.67 -14.32 -24.49
C ALA A 566 -18.14 -15.68 -25.03
N ALA A 567 -17.53 -16.77 -24.57
CA ALA A 567 -17.95 -18.12 -24.88
C ALA A 567 -19.36 -18.49 -24.38
N GLU A 568 -19.91 -17.81 -23.37
CA GLU A 568 -21.26 -18.09 -22.84
C GLU A 568 -22.37 -17.56 -23.74
N SER A 569 -22.09 -16.55 -24.57
CA SER A 569 -23.00 -16.05 -25.60
C SER A 569 -23.04 -16.91 -26.85
N GLU A 570 -22.05 -17.78 -27.07
CA GLU A 570 -22.01 -18.69 -28.23
C GLU A 570 -22.74 -20.01 -27.92
N THR A 571 -23.93 -20.21 -28.48
CA THR A 571 -24.64 -21.50 -28.40
C THR A 571 -24.20 -22.43 -29.55
N GLY A 572 -23.40 -23.46 -29.27
CA GLY A 572 -23.10 -24.52 -30.27
C GLY A 572 -22.09 -25.58 -29.83
N GLU A 573 -22.39 -26.87 -30.10
CA GLU A 573 -21.56 -28.04 -29.73
C GLU A 573 -20.12 -27.98 -30.30
N ALA A 574 -19.93 -27.40 -31.50
CA ALA A 574 -18.63 -27.31 -32.15
C ALA A 574 -17.62 -26.39 -31.41
N GLY A 575 -18.10 -25.32 -30.77
CA GLY A 575 -17.24 -24.42 -29.98
C GLY A 575 -16.76 -25.08 -28.68
N ASP A 576 -17.63 -25.88 -28.06
CA ASP A 576 -17.28 -26.66 -26.86
C ASP A 576 -16.27 -27.77 -27.17
N ASP A 577 -16.43 -28.48 -28.28
CA ASP A 577 -15.49 -29.51 -28.73
C ASP A 577 -14.09 -28.96 -29.00
N TYR A 578 -13.99 -27.76 -29.55
CA TYR A 578 -12.71 -27.08 -29.76
C TYR A 578 -12.04 -26.69 -28.43
N ARG A 579 -12.78 -26.07 -27.50
CA ARG A 579 -12.25 -25.66 -26.18
C ARG A 579 -11.74 -26.84 -25.36
N ARG A 580 -12.36 -28.02 -25.50
CA ARG A 580 -11.93 -29.27 -24.89
C ARG A 580 -10.58 -29.78 -25.38
N GLN A 581 -10.07 -29.28 -26.50
CA GLN A 581 -8.75 -29.63 -27.03
C GLN A 581 -7.65 -28.67 -26.55
N LEU A 582 -8.01 -27.55 -25.91
CA LEU A 582 -7.05 -26.54 -25.47
C LEU A 582 -6.26 -26.98 -24.24
N THR A 583 -4.94 -26.79 -24.32
CA THR A 583 -4.04 -26.72 -23.17
C THR A 583 -3.87 -25.25 -22.77
N ALA A 584 -4.49 -24.89 -21.65
CA ALA A 584 -4.48 -23.56 -21.07
C ALA A 584 -3.41 -23.45 -19.99
N LEU A 585 -2.55 -22.46 -20.09
CA LEU A 585 -1.67 -22.02 -19.01
C LEU A 585 -2.21 -20.70 -18.46
N VAL A 586 -2.37 -20.64 -17.14
CA VAL A 586 -2.85 -19.45 -16.43
C VAL A 586 -1.87 -19.05 -15.36
N GLY A 587 -1.40 -17.82 -15.42
CA GLY A 587 -0.38 -17.30 -14.52
C GLY A 587 -0.25 -15.80 -14.59
N GLY A 588 0.69 -15.25 -13.85
CA GLY A 588 0.91 -13.79 -13.78
C GLY A 588 0.02 -13.10 -12.75
N GLU A 589 -1.12 -13.67 -12.33
CA GLU A 589 -1.96 -13.22 -11.21
C GLU A 589 -2.40 -14.43 -10.36
N ALA A 590 -2.92 -14.19 -9.15
CA ALA A 590 -3.55 -15.26 -8.38
C ALA A 590 -4.78 -15.78 -9.13
N LEU A 591 -4.87 -17.10 -9.30
CA LEU A 591 -6.00 -17.75 -9.96
C LEU A 591 -7.19 -17.89 -8.99
N PRO A 592 -8.33 -17.21 -9.23
CA PRO A 592 -9.51 -17.34 -8.37
C PRO A 592 -10.14 -18.73 -8.46
N THR A 593 -10.66 -19.24 -7.35
CA THR A 593 -11.27 -20.57 -7.25
C THR A 593 -12.41 -20.76 -8.25
N GLU A 594 -13.24 -19.73 -8.43
CA GLU A 594 -14.39 -19.73 -9.33
C GLU A 594 -13.94 -19.85 -10.79
N LEU A 595 -12.92 -19.09 -11.18
CA LEU A 595 -12.33 -19.13 -12.52
C LEU A 595 -11.63 -20.47 -12.77
N ALA A 596 -10.86 -20.98 -11.81
CA ALA A 596 -10.24 -22.30 -11.88
C ALA A 596 -11.27 -23.40 -12.14
N GLY A 597 -12.40 -23.34 -11.42
CA GLY A 597 -13.52 -24.27 -11.60
C GLY A 597 -14.17 -24.13 -12.99
N ALA A 598 -14.35 -22.92 -13.50
CA ALA A 598 -14.87 -22.68 -14.84
C ALA A 598 -13.92 -23.20 -15.93
N MET A 599 -12.62 -22.92 -15.83
CA MET A 599 -11.60 -23.41 -16.75
C MET A 599 -11.53 -24.95 -16.73
N LEU A 600 -11.55 -25.57 -15.55
CA LEU A 600 -11.59 -27.04 -15.42
C LEU A 600 -12.83 -27.64 -16.10
N ARG A 601 -13.97 -26.97 -16.01
CA ARG A 601 -15.22 -27.43 -16.64
C ARG A 601 -15.31 -27.15 -18.12
N LYS A 602 -14.65 -26.14 -18.68
CA LYS A 602 -14.84 -25.72 -20.08
C LYS A 602 -13.66 -26.04 -21.00
N LEU A 603 -12.45 -26.20 -20.45
CA LEU A 603 -11.23 -26.42 -21.24
C LEU A 603 -10.77 -27.89 -21.16
N GLY A 604 -9.75 -28.24 -21.94
CA GLY A 604 -9.15 -29.58 -21.94
C GLY A 604 -8.20 -29.81 -20.77
N ARG A 605 -7.04 -29.15 -20.80
CA ARG A 605 -6.02 -29.21 -19.74
C ARG A 605 -5.73 -27.80 -19.28
N THR A 606 -5.81 -27.56 -17.97
CA THR A 606 -5.48 -26.26 -17.39
C THR A 606 -4.34 -26.39 -16.40
N PHE A 607 -3.35 -25.52 -16.53
CA PHE A 607 -2.20 -25.44 -15.64
C PHE A 607 -2.13 -24.06 -14.98
N ASN A 608 -2.19 -24.02 -13.66
CA ASN A 608 -1.83 -22.84 -12.89
C ASN A 608 -0.30 -22.77 -12.78
N VAL A 609 0.30 -21.70 -13.28
CA VAL A 609 1.75 -21.53 -13.35
C VAL A 609 2.19 -20.29 -12.57
N TYR A 610 3.33 -20.41 -11.87
CA TYR A 610 3.85 -19.36 -11.00
C TYR A 610 5.37 -19.25 -11.16
N GLY A 611 5.85 -18.02 -11.17
CA GLY A 611 7.26 -17.69 -11.24
C GLY A 611 7.46 -16.18 -11.39
N PRO A 612 8.46 -15.60 -10.73
CA PRO A 612 8.96 -14.27 -11.04
C PRO A 612 9.95 -14.28 -12.21
N THR A 613 10.18 -13.10 -12.79
CA THR A 613 11.12 -12.93 -13.91
C THR A 613 12.55 -13.29 -13.55
N GLU A 614 12.94 -13.06 -12.30
CA GLU A 614 14.23 -13.38 -11.73
C GLU A 614 14.56 -14.89 -11.70
N THR A 615 13.57 -15.76 -11.90
CA THR A 615 13.72 -17.22 -11.91
C THR A 615 13.25 -17.85 -13.23
N THR A 616 13.26 -17.04 -14.30
CA THR A 616 12.97 -17.43 -15.68
C THR A 616 11.53 -17.92 -15.87
N VAL A 617 10.61 -16.96 -16.04
CA VAL A 617 9.23 -17.18 -16.47
C VAL A 617 8.38 -17.94 -15.45
N TRP A 618 8.38 -19.27 -15.45
CA TRP A 618 7.64 -20.09 -14.47
C TRP A 618 8.57 -21.05 -13.75
N SER A 619 8.44 -21.07 -12.43
CA SER A 619 9.23 -21.90 -11.52
C SER A 619 8.43 -23.05 -10.92
N THR A 620 7.10 -22.92 -10.86
CA THR A 620 6.20 -24.00 -10.43
C THR A 620 4.98 -24.10 -11.34
N ALA A 621 4.38 -25.29 -11.36
CA ALA A 621 3.13 -25.52 -12.08
C ALA A 621 2.24 -26.55 -11.37
N ALA A 622 0.92 -26.34 -11.44
CA ALA A 622 -0.10 -27.27 -11.00
C ALA A 622 -1.09 -27.55 -12.13
N ARG A 623 -1.42 -28.81 -12.38
CA ARG A 623 -2.63 -29.12 -13.15
C ARG A 623 -3.86 -28.81 -12.29
N VAL A 624 -4.72 -27.92 -12.75
CA VAL A 624 -5.94 -27.54 -12.03
C VAL A 624 -6.82 -28.79 -11.84
N SER A 625 -7.23 -29.03 -10.60
CA SER A 625 -8.08 -30.15 -10.20
C SER A 625 -8.89 -29.78 -8.96
N LEU A 626 -10.00 -30.47 -8.71
CA LEU A 626 -10.91 -30.18 -7.58
C LEU A 626 -10.22 -30.09 -6.20
N PRO A 627 -9.27 -30.98 -5.81
CA PRO A 627 -8.59 -30.85 -4.52
C PRO A 627 -7.55 -29.72 -4.46
N HIS A 628 -7.17 -29.12 -5.60
CA HIS A 628 -6.03 -28.20 -5.71
C HIS A 628 -6.28 -27.02 -6.64
N LEU A 629 -7.50 -26.46 -6.65
CA LEU A 629 -7.93 -25.45 -7.63
C LEU A 629 -7.00 -24.23 -7.72
N THR A 630 -6.42 -23.80 -6.60
CA THR A 630 -5.57 -22.60 -6.49
C THR A 630 -4.11 -22.91 -6.15
N SER A 631 -3.72 -24.19 -6.13
CA SER A 631 -2.34 -24.58 -5.87
C SER A 631 -1.41 -24.06 -6.98
N ILE A 632 -0.23 -23.58 -6.62
CA ILE A 632 0.85 -23.28 -7.58
C ILE A 632 1.71 -24.51 -7.87
N GLY A 633 1.41 -25.63 -7.20
CA GLY A 633 1.86 -26.97 -7.59
C GLY A 633 3.26 -27.28 -7.14
N ARG A 634 4.06 -27.88 -8.02
CA ARG A 634 5.42 -28.33 -7.71
C ARG A 634 6.44 -27.63 -8.61
N PRO A 635 7.73 -27.59 -8.23
CA PRO A 635 8.77 -27.00 -9.05
C PRO A 635 8.83 -27.60 -10.46
N VAL A 636 9.15 -26.76 -11.44
CA VAL A 636 9.50 -27.20 -12.79
C VAL A 636 10.89 -27.87 -12.80
N ALA A 637 11.29 -28.43 -13.94
CA ALA A 637 12.53 -29.18 -14.06
C ALA A 637 13.75 -28.42 -13.52
N ASN A 638 14.60 -29.11 -12.74
CA ASN A 638 15.83 -28.58 -12.16
C ASN A 638 15.66 -27.31 -11.32
N THR A 639 14.45 -27.06 -10.83
CA THR A 639 14.12 -25.97 -9.92
C THR A 639 13.88 -26.55 -8.53
N ARG A 640 14.31 -25.82 -7.52
CA ARG A 640 14.06 -26.13 -6.11
C ARG A 640 13.33 -24.95 -5.52
N VAL A 641 12.29 -25.21 -4.76
CA VAL A 641 11.58 -24.16 -4.03
C VAL A 641 11.71 -24.49 -2.55
N TYR A 642 11.88 -23.46 -1.73
CA TYR A 642 11.86 -23.56 -0.28
C TYR A 642 10.92 -22.48 0.25
N ILE A 643 10.18 -22.79 1.31
CA ILE A 643 9.45 -21.79 2.07
C ILE A 643 10.35 -21.43 3.25
N MET A 644 10.76 -20.17 3.36
CA MET A 644 11.79 -19.73 4.32
C MET A 644 11.22 -18.68 5.28
N ALA A 645 11.55 -18.81 6.55
CA ALA A 645 11.60 -17.68 7.47
C ALA A 645 12.89 -16.90 7.17
N VAL A 646 12.76 -15.63 6.80
CA VAL A 646 13.90 -14.77 6.50
C VAL A 646 13.90 -13.58 7.44
N SER A 647 15.05 -13.29 8.06
CA SER A 647 15.25 -12.08 8.86
C SER A 647 16.60 -11.45 8.58
N GLU A 648 16.66 -10.13 8.76
CA GLU A 648 17.94 -9.44 8.85
C GLU A 648 18.65 -9.80 10.16
N PRO A 649 19.99 -9.72 10.21
CA PRO A 649 20.75 -9.88 11.44
C PRO A 649 20.44 -8.71 12.37
N VAL A 650 20.18 -9.00 13.64
CA VAL A 650 19.99 -7.95 14.65
C VAL A 650 21.33 -7.28 14.95
N PRO A 651 21.40 -5.93 15.06
CA PRO A 651 22.63 -5.24 15.38
C PRO A 651 23.32 -5.80 16.64
N GLY A 652 24.59 -6.18 16.51
CA GLY A 652 25.38 -6.77 17.61
C GLY A 652 25.42 -8.30 17.67
N ALA A 653 24.64 -9.00 16.84
CA ALA A 653 24.84 -10.44 16.59
C ALA A 653 26.10 -10.66 15.74
N SER A 654 26.66 -11.88 15.77
CA SER A 654 27.72 -12.26 14.83
C SER A 654 27.15 -12.16 13.41
N GLU A 655 27.72 -11.29 12.57
CA GLU A 655 27.20 -11.11 11.21
C GLU A 655 27.23 -12.46 10.47
N PRO A 656 26.09 -12.95 9.95
CA PRO A 656 26.12 -14.10 9.08
C PRO A 656 26.86 -13.72 7.80
N ASP A 657 27.65 -14.65 7.26
CA ASP A 657 28.42 -14.48 6.01
C ASP A 657 27.59 -13.95 4.82
N GLN A 658 26.25 -14.02 4.91
CA GLN A 658 25.29 -13.73 3.84
C GLN A 658 24.33 -12.58 4.13
N GLY A 659 24.49 -11.87 5.25
CA GLY A 659 23.66 -10.70 5.59
C GLY A 659 22.18 -10.98 5.92
N PHE A 660 21.72 -12.25 5.94
CA PHE A 660 20.38 -12.66 6.36
C PHE A 660 20.43 -14.01 7.10
N LEU A 661 19.49 -14.23 8.02
CA LEU A 661 19.20 -15.53 8.62
C LEU A 661 18.02 -16.17 7.87
N MET A 662 18.23 -17.38 7.33
CA MET A 662 17.22 -18.09 6.55
C MET A 662 17.01 -19.50 7.10
N SER A 663 15.79 -19.80 7.56
CA SER A 663 15.39 -21.13 8.07
C SER A 663 14.15 -21.64 7.34
N PRO A 664 14.10 -22.91 6.89
CA PRO A 664 12.92 -23.46 6.24
C PRO A 664 11.71 -23.50 7.17
N SER A 665 10.54 -23.21 6.62
CA SER A 665 9.24 -23.39 7.27
C SER A 665 8.80 -24.85 7.19
N PRO A 666 8.18 -25.39 8.26
CA PRO A 666 7.53 -26.69 8.22
C PRO A 666 6.35 -26.76 7.24
N VAL A 667 5.84 -27.97 7.01
CA VAL A 667 4.63 -28.16 6.21
C VAL A 667 3.44 -27.51 6.93
N GLY A 668 2.60 -26.77 6.19
CA GLY A 668 1.47 -26.06 6.78
C GLY A 668 1.80 -24.66 7.34
N VAL A 669 3.08 -24.28 7.41
CA VAL A 669 3.52 -23.01 8.02
C VAL A 669 3.89 -21.99 6.93
N PRO A 670 3.32 -20.78 6.95
CA PRO A 670 3.68 -19.71 6.02
C PRO A 670 5.16 -19.29 6.11
N GLY A 671 5.71 -18.81 4.99
CA GLY A 671 7.03 -18.17 4.91
C GLY A 671 7.27 -17.59 3.52
N GLU A 672 8.40 -16.91 3.34
CA GLU A 672 8.81 -16.36 2.05
C GLU A 672 9.13 -17.49 1.07
N ILE A 673 8.56 -17.44 -0.14
CA ILE A 673 8.93 -18.37 -1.22
C ILE A 673 10.33 -17.99 -1.70
N CYS A 674 11.28 -18.92 -1.61
CA CYS A 674 12.64 -18.79 -2.12
C CYS A 674 12.89 -19.85 -3.19
N ILE A 675 13.48 -19.45 -4.32
CA ILE A 675 13.59 -20.30 -5.51
C ILE A 675 15.07 -20.47 -5.88
N ALA A 676 15.53 -21.71 -6.00
CA ALA A 676 16.89 -22.08 -6.34
C ALA A 676 16.94 -22.99 -7.59
N GLY A 677 18.13 -23.19 -8.15
CA GLY A 677 18.36 -24.11 -9.27
C GLY A 677 18.48 -23.43 -10.63
N ALA A 678 18.23 -24.17 -11.70
CA ALA A 678 18.63 -23.77 -13.05
C ALA A 678 17.86 -22.56 -13.62
N GLY A 679 16.67 -22.27 -13.08
CA GLY A 679 15.87 -21.10 -13.48
C GLY A 679 16.37 -19.77 -12.93
N VAL A 680 17.19 -19.77 -11.87
CA VAL A 680 17.68 -18.53 -11.23
C VAL A 680 18.56 -17.73 -12.19
N SER A 681 18.20 -16.46 -12.40
CA SER A 681 18.92 -15.53 -13.27
C SER A 681 20.28 -15.10 -12.67
N LEU A 682 21.11 -14.40 -13.44
CA LEU A 682 22.39 -13.87 -12.94
C LEU A 682 22.23 -12.68 -11.99
N GLY A 683 21.00 -12.17 -11.82
CA GLY A 683 20.72 -10.96 -11.06
C GLY A 683 20.40 -9.74 -11.94
N TYR A 684 20.54 -8.55 -11.35
CA TYR A 684 20.17 -7.29 -11.97
C TYR A 684 21.38 -6.61 -12.64
N ARG A 685 21.24 -6.27 -13.93
CA ARG A 685 22.28 -5.61 -14.73
C ARG A 685 22.67 -4.28 -14.09
N GLY A 686 23.96 -4.10 -13.80
CA GLY A 686 24.49 -2.85 -13.23
C GLY A 686 24.06 -2.55 -11.79
N ARG A 687 23.43 -3.50 -11.09
CA ARG A 687 22.85 -3.32 -9.74
C ARG A 687 23.28 -4.46 -8.82
N GLN A 688 24.56 -4.49 -8.48
CA GLN A 688 25.15 -5.55 -7.65
C GLN A 688 24.62 -5.52 -6.21
N ASP A 689 24.39 -4.32 -5.67
CA ASP A 689 23.72 -4.05 -4.40
C ASP A 689 22.41 -4.84 -4.26
N LEU A 690 21.49 -4.62 -5.21
CA LEU A 690 20.17 -5.24 -5.21
C LEU A 690 20.25 -6.74 -5.55
N THR A 691 21.27 -7.13 -6.34
CA THR A 691 21.51 -8.53 -6.67
C THR A 691 21.95 -9.32 -5.44
N ASP A 692 22.84 -8.77 -4.62
CA ASP A 692 23.28 -9.46 -3.40
C ASP A 692 22.19 -9.50 -2.34
N GLU A 693 21.34 -8.48 -2.25
CA GLU A 693 20.15 -8.47 -1.39
C GLU A 693 19.12 -9.55 -1.78
N ARG A 694 18.80 -9.66 -3.08
CA ARG A 694 17.69 -10.51 -3.57
C ARG A 694 18.12 -11.90 -4.03
N PHE A 695 19.40 -12.11 -4.28
CA PHE A 695 19.97 -13.40 -4.70
C PHE A 695 21.04 -13.87 -3.70
N PRO A 696 20.67 -14.20 -2.46
CA PRO A 696 21.62 -14.78 -1.50
C PRO A 696 22.15 -16.14 -1.99
N LEU A 697 23.24 -16.60 -1.37
CA LEU A 697 23.74 -17.95 -1.61
C LEU A 697 22.69 -18.97 -1.17
N ASP A 698 22.57 -20.06 -1.93
CA ASP A 698 21.69 -21.16 -1.57
C ASP A 698 22.34 -22.03 -0.47
N PRO A 699 21.83 -22.04 0.77
CA PRO A 699 22.42 -22.84 1.86
C PRO A 699 22.30 -24.35 1.61
N TYR A 700 21.46 -24.78 0.66
CA TYR A 700 21.25 -26.17 0.26
C TYR A 700 21.88 -26.49 -1.09
N ALA A 701 22.73 -25.60 -1.60
CA ALA A 701 23.42 -25.77 -2.87
C ALA A 701 24.25 -27.05 -2.88
N ARG A 702 24.24 -27.75 -4.02
CA ARG A 702 25.16 -28.89 -4.22
C ARG A 702 26.55 -28.41 -4.62
N LYS A 703 26.65 -27.25 -5.24
CA LYS A 703 27.91 -26.63 -5.68
C LYS A 703 28.12 -25.32 -4.93
N PRO A 704 29.33 -25.06 -4.42
CA PRO A 704 29.65 -23.75 -3.84
C PRO A 704 29.35 -22.62 -4.81
N GLY A 705 28.71 -21.55 -4.31
CA GLY A 705 28.42 -20.34 -5.09
C GLY A 705 27.08 -20.35 -5.85
N GLU A 706 26.30 -21.42 -5.81
CA GLU A 706 24.90 -21.37 -6.31
C GLU A 706 24.07 -20.41 -5.43
N ARG A 707 23.17 -19.66 -6.07
CA ARG A 707 22.31 -18.68 -5.43
C ARG A 707 20.84 -19.15 -5.44
N MET A 708 20.06 -18.58 -4.55
CA MET A 708 18.59 -18.64 -4.57
C MET A 708 18.01 -17.24 -4.67
N TYR A 709 16.83 -17.09 -5.24
CA TYR A 709 16.11 -15.84 -5.35
C TYR A 709 15.02 -15.72 -4.29
N ARG A 710 15.01 -14.59 -3.57
CA ARG A 710 13.98 -14.21 -2.60
C ARG A 710 12.84 -13.47 -3.29
N THR A 711 11.65 -14.08 -3.32
CA THR A 711 10.54 -13.59 -4.17
C THR A 711 9.75 -12.43 -3.58
N GLY A 712 9.79 -12.25 -2.25
CA GLY A 712 8.83 -11.42 -1.52
C GLY A 712 7.39 -11.96 -1.50
N ASP A 713 7.13 -13.13 -2.09
CA ASP A 713 5.82 -13.79 -2.03
C ASP A 713 5.72 -14.65 -0.77
N LEU A 714 4.57 -14.60 -0.09
CA LEU A 714 4.26 -15.47 1.03
C LEU A 714 3.67 -16.78 0.51
N GLY A 715 4.17 -17.92 0.98
CA GLY A 715 3.67 -19.23 0.58
C GLY A 715 3.81 -20.28 1.67
N MET A 716 3.29 -21.48 1.39
CA MET A 716 3.36 -22.63 2.29
C MET A 716 3.37 -23.95 1.52
N TYR A 717 3.98 -24.98 2.11
CA TYR A 717 3.82 -26.36 1.66
C TYR A 717 2.50 -26.95 2.16
N ARG A 718 1.84 -27.73 1.30
CA ARG A 718 0.77 -28.67 1.67
C ARG A 718 1.36 -30.04 2.05
N ALA A 719 0.55 -30.85 2.72
CA ALA A 719 0.90 -32.22 3.12
C ALA A 719 1.33 -33.12 1.96
N ASP A 720 0.86 -32.86 0.74
CA ASP A 720 1.21 -33.60 -0.48
C ASP A 720 2.46 -33.05 -1.20
N GLY A 721 3.13 -32.05 -0.63
CA GLY A 721 4.28 -31.36 -1.22
C GLY A 721 3.95 -30.35 -2.30
N SER A 722 2.66 -30.10 -2.57
CA SER A 722 2.26 -28.98 -3.43
C SER A 722 2.37 -27.64 -2.69
N LEU A 723 2.63 -26.57 -3.43
CA LEU A 723 2.84 -25.24 -2.91
C LEU A 723 1.57 -24.39 -3.05
N GLN A 724 1.31 -23.55 -2.05
CA GLN A 724 0.29 -22.52 -2.11
C GLN A 724 0.94 -21.15 -1.99
N CYS A 725 0.58 -20.23 -2.88
CA CYS A 725 0.86 -18.80 -2.72
C CYS A 725 -0.28 -18.17 -1.91
N LEU A 726 0.09 -17.41 -0.87
CA LEU A 726 -0.83 -16.79 0.10
C LEU A 726 -0.94 -15.27 -0.10
N GLY A 727 0.00 -14.65 -0.81
CA GLY A 727 0.04 -13.21 -1.03
C GLY A 727 1.46 -12.69 -1.17
N ARG A 728 1.66 -11.40 -0.89
CA ARG A 728 2.95 -10.72 -0.89
C ARG A 728 3.29 -10.18 0.49
N LEU A 729 4.58 -10.12 0.78
CA LEU A 729 5.14 -9.49 1.98
C LEU A 729 5.33 -7.98 1.82
N ASP A 730 5.40 -7.49 0.57
CA ASP A 730 5.66 -6.08 0.24
C ASP A 730 4.45 -5.41 -0.42
N HIS A 731 4.60 -4.13 -0.76
CA HIS A 731 3.55 -3.29 -1.38
C HIS A 731 3.39 -3.51 -2.88
N GLN A 732 4.09 -4.47 -3.49
CA GLN A 732 3.95 -4.75 -4.90
C GLN A 732 2.58 -5.35 -5.20
N VAL A 733 1.98 -4.92 -6.32
CA VAL A 733 0.68 -5.40 -6.76
C VAL A 733 0.73 -5.92 -8.20
N LYS A 734 -0.26 -6.73 -8.56
CA LYS A 734 -0.49 -7.20 -9.93
C LYS A 734 -1.82 -6.66 -10.43
N ILE A 735 -1.79 -5.83 -11.47
CA ILE A 735 -2.98 -5.22 -12.07
C ILE A 735 -3.07 -5.66 -13.52
N ARG A 736 -4.07 -6.47 -13.86
CA ARG A 736 -4.28 -7.00 -15.24
C ARG A 736 -3.04 -7.74 -15.77
N GLY A 737 -2.35 -8.46 -14.89
CA GLY A 737 -1.11 -9.21 -15.17
C GLY A 737 0.18 -8.38 -15.11
N TYR A 738 0.09 -7.05 -15.05
CA TYR A 738 1.27 -6.20 -14.93
C TYR A 738 1.75 -6.16 -13.49
N ARG A 739 3.04 -6.43 -13.30
CA ARG A 739 3.75 -6.25 -12.04
C ARG A 739 3.98 -4.75 -11.83
N VAL A 740 3.42 -4.19 -10.75
CA VAL A 740 3.49 -2.77 -10.43
C VAL A 740 4.06 -2.59 -9.03
N GLU A 741 5.11 -1.79 -8.90
CA GLU A 741 5.62 -1.29 -7.63
C GLU A 741 4.91 0.03 -7.31
N LEU A 742 4.13 0.09 -6.23
CA LEU A 742 3.41 1.32 -5.85
C LEU A 742 4.41 2.47 -5.59
N GLY A 743 5.54 2.14 -4.97
CA GLY A 743 6.66 3.06 -4.74
C GLY A 743 7.24 3.70 -6.01
N GLU A 744 7.21 3.03 -7.17
CA GLU A 744 7.66 3.64 -8.44
C GLU A 744 6.77 4.83 -8.81
N ILE A 745 5.46 4.68 -8.61
CA ILE A 745 4.47 5.71 -8.92
C ILE A 745 4.52 6.80 -7.85
N GLU A 746 4.63 6.44 -6.57
CA GLU A 746 4.78 7.40 -5.47
C GLU A 746 6.03 8.27 -5.65
N THR A 747 7.16 7.66 -6.02
CA THR A 747 8.40 8.40 -6.31
C THR A 747 8.24 9.32 -7.51
N ALA A 748 7.61 8.85 -8.59
CA ALA A 748 7.35 9.68 -9.77
C ALA A 748 6.41 10.86 -9.48
N LEU A 749 5.39 10.65 -8.64
CA LEU A 749 4.45 11.69 -8.21
C LEU A 749 5.11 12.69 -7.27
N ALA A 750 5.89 12.22 -6.29
CA ALA A 750 6.64 13.06 -5.35
C ALA A 750 7.75 13.87 -6.02
N ALA A 751 8.16 13.52 -7.24
CA ALA A 751 9.09 14.31 -8.04
C ALA A 751 8.44 15.54 -8.71
N LEU A 752 7.10 15.65 -8.69
CA LEU A 752 6.38 16.83 -9.19
C LEU A 752 6.46 17.96 -8.16
N PRO A 753 6.82 19.20 -8.53
CA PRO A 753 6.95 20.32 -7.60
C PRO A 753 5.70 20.60 -6.75
N GLU A 754 4.52 20.34 -7.33
CA GLU A 754 3.22 20.61 -6.71
C GLU A 754 2.81 19.54 -5.68
N VAL A 755 3.58 18.46 -5.50
CA VAL A 755 3.22 17.32 -4.65
C VAL A 755 4.19 17.20 -3.48
N GLU A 756 3.70 17.39 -2.25
CA GLU A 756 4.50 17.20 -1.02
C GLU A 756 4.60 15.72 -0.66
N GLN A 757 3.47 15.01 -0.73
CA GLN A 757 3.40 13.59 -0.43
C GLN A 757 2.47 12.90 -1.42
N ALA A 758 2.83 11.70 -1.82
CA ALA A 758 2.02 10.83 -2.65
C ALA A 758 1.95 9.45 -2.02
N VAL A 759 0.74 8.89 -1.93
CA VAL A 759 0.50 7.48 -1.58
C VAL A 759 -0.35 6.86 -2.67
N VAL A 760 0.08 5.71 -3.19
CA VAL A 760 -0.63 5.00 -4.23
C VAL A 760 -1.14 3.68 -3.67
N MET A 761 -2.40 3.37 -3.90
CA MET A 761 -2.99 2.10 -3.47
C MET A 761 -3.77 1.43 -4.61
N ALA A 762 -3.80 0.10 -4.59
CA ALA A 762 -4.69 -0.66 -5.44
C ALA A 762 -6.06 -0.81 -4.76
N ARG A 763 -7.16 -0.45 -5.44
CA ARG A 763 -8.52 -0.55 -4.92
C ARG A 763 -9.45 -1.19 -5.94
N PRO A 764 -10.38 -2.08 -5.54
CA PRO A 764 -11.45 -2.51 -6.42
C PRO A 764 -12.38 -1.31 -6.69
N VAL A 765 -12.66 -1.07 -7.96
CA VAL A 765 -13.62 -0.06 -8.43
C VAL A 765 -14.75 -0.79 -9.10
N SER A 766 -15.96 -0.57 -8.58
CA SER A 766 -17.22 -1.05 -9.15
C SER A 766 -17.56 -0.19 -10.36
N MET A 767 -17.41 -0.73 -11.57
CA MET A 767 -17.80 -0.04 -12.79
C MET A 767 -19.20 -0.51 -13.20
N ALA A 768 -20.17 0.41 -13.28
CA ALA A 768 -21.44 0.14 -13.92
C ALA A 768 -21.19 -0.03 -15.42
N VAL A 769 -21.22 -1.26 -15.92
CA VAL A 769 -21.22 -1.51 -17.37
C VAL A 769 -22.61 -1.12 -17.89
N ALA A 770 -22.69 -0.02 -18.64
CA ALA A 770 -23.95 0.41 -19.23
C ALA A 770 -24.47 -0.68 -20.19
N GLY A 771 -25.58 -1.33 -19.82
CA GLY A 771 -26.33 -2.23 -20.71
C GLY A 771 -26.25 -3.73 -20.42
N VAL A 772 -25.68 -4.18 -19.30
CA VAL A 772 -25.68 -5.61 -18.91
C VAL A 772 -26.33 -5.77 -17.53
N ASP A 773 -27.44 -6.50 -17.44
CA ASP A 773 -28.05 -6.93 -16.18
C ASP A 773 -27.15 -8.00 -15.53
N GLY A 774 -26.21 -7.57 -14.69
CA GLY A 774 -25.30 -8.41 -13.94
C GLY A 774 -24.74 -7.70 -12.72
N ALA A 775 -24.27 -8.46 -11.72
CA ALA A 775 -23.59 -7.89 -10.55
C ALA A 775 -22.40 -7.02 -11.01
N PRO A 776 -22.20 -5.83 -10.44
CA PRO A 776 -21.13 -4.95 -10.90
C PRO A 776 -19.76 -5.63 -10.76
N GLU A 777 -18.96 -5.60 -11.83
CA GLU A 777 -17.61 -6.14 -11.81
C GLU A 777 -16.70 -5.24 -10.97
N GLU A 778 -16.06 -5.83 -9.97
CA GLU A 778 -14.97 -5.19 -9.22
C GLU A 778 -13.67 -5.38 -10.01
N GLN A 779 -13.17 -4.30 -10.62
CA GLN A 779 -11.84 -4.30 -11.24
C GLN A 779 -10.85 -3.56 -10.35
N MET A 780 -9.70 -4.18 -10.10
CA MET A 780 -8.61 -3.53 -9.39
C MET A 780 -8.04 -2.38 -10.24
N GLN A 781 -7.97 -1.19 -9.65
CA GLN A 781 -7.35 0.00 -10.23
C GLN A 781 -6.39 0.64 -9.23
N LEU A 782 -5.48 1.47 -9.73
CA LEU A 782 -4.59 2.26 -8.90
C LEU A 782 -5.24 3.61 -8.60
N VAL A 783 -5.19 4.02 -7.34
CA VAL A 783 -5.66 5.32 -6.86
C VAL A 783 -4.49 6.00 -6.16
N ALA A 784 -4.14 7.20 -6.61
CA ALA A 784 -3.13 8.04 -5.97
C ALA A 784 -3.80 9.11 -5.09
N TYR A 785 -3.34 9.23 -3.85
CA TYR A 785 -3.69 10.31 -2.93
C TYR A 785 -2.50 11.25 -2.86
N LEU A 786 -2.76 12.54 -3.09
CA LEU A 786 -1.75 13.58 -3.16
C LEU A 786 -2.01 14.60 -2.07
N ILE A 787 -0.94 15.03 -1.39
CA ILE A 787 -0.90 16.24 -0.60
C ILE A 787 -0.19 17.29 -1.45
N GLU A 788 -0.86 18.39 -1.73
CA GLU A 788 -0.28 19.51 -2.47
C GLU A 788 0.80 20.17 -1.63
N SER A 789 1.93 20.54 -2.25
CA SER A 789 2.99 21.26 -1.54
C SER A 789 2.63 22.74 -1.41
N ASP A 790 2.80 23.29 -0.22
CA ASP A 790 2.84 24.74 0.01
C ASP A 790 4.19 25.35 -0.46
N PHE A 791 5.03 24.58 -1.16
CA PHE A 791 6.42 24.91 -1.46
C PHE A 791 6.58 25.62 -2.80
N VAL A 792 6.96 26.90 -2.76
CA VAL A 792 7.46 27.65 -3.93
C VAL A 792 8.97 27.41 -4.06
N PRO A 793 9.48 26.87 -5.19
CA PRO A 793 10.89 26.52 -5.34
C PRO A 793 11.87 27.70 -5.17
N GLU A 794 13.04 27.41 -4.60
CA GLU A 794 14.13 28.37 -4.38
C GLU A 794 14.73 28.94 -5.68
N SER A 795 14.54 28.27 -6.82
CA SER A 795 14.93 28.79 -8.14
C SER A 795 14.06 29.95 -8.63
N THR A 796 12.90 30.20 -7.99
CA THR A 796 12.12 31.43 -8.14
C THR A 796 12.56 32.52 -7.13
N LEU A 797 13.32 32.17 -6.10
CA LEU A 797 13.76 33.11 -5.05
C LEU A 797 15.01 33.93 -5.43
N GLU A 798 15.84 33.49 -6.39
CA GLU A 798 17.00 34.30 -6.81
C GLU A 798 16.60 35.54 -7.65
N ASP A 799 15.48 35.49 -8.37
CA ASP A 799 14.93 36.67 -9.08
C ASP A 799 14.01 37.52 -8.17
N ASP A 800 13.38 36.93 -7.15
CA ASP A 800 12.46 37.63 -6.24
C ASP A 800 13.10 38.13 -4.93
N ALA A 801 14.33 37.74 -4.59
CA ALA A 801 15.08 38.34 -3.48
C ALA A 801 15.38 39.85 -3.69
N ARG A 802 15.14 40.39 -4.90
CA ARG A 802 15.15 41.84 -5.18
C ARG A 802 13.76 42.49 -5.23
N LYS A 803 12.68 41.73 -5.09
CA LYS A 803 11.28 42.21 -5.06
C LYS A 803 10.54 41.62 -3.85
N GLY A 804 10.95 42.04 -2.65
CA GLY A 804 10.43 41.49 -1.39
C GLY A 804 8.93 41.68 -1.15
N SER A 805 8.35 40.75 -0.40
CA SER A 805 7.25 40.86 0.59
C SER A 805 5.94 41.57 0.22
N THR A 806 5.83 42.15 -0.98
CA THR A 806 4.73 43.02 -1.40
C THR A 806 3.77 42.33 -2.37
N ASN A 807 4.15 41.17 -2.93
CA ASN A 807 3.36 40.50 -3.97
C ASN A 807 2.23 39.63 -3.40
N ASP A 808 2.44 38.95 -2.25
CA ASP A 808 1.42 38.09 -1.63
C ASP A 808 0.32 38.88 -0.94
N LEU A 809 0.65 39.93 -0.16
CA LEU A 809 -0.38 40.79 0.44
C LEU A 809 -1.20 41.55 -0.62
N ALA A 810 -0.60 41.89 -1.76
CA ALA A 810 -1.32 42.54 -2.86
C ALA A 810 -2.29 41.58 -3.57
N LYS A 811 -1.92 40.30 -3.69
CA LYS A 811 -2.80 39.23 -4.20
C LYS A 811 -3.93 38.94 -3.21
N ASP A 812 -3.61 38.80 -1.94
CA ASP A 812 -4.59 38.63 -0.85
C ASP A 812 -5.57 39.81 -0.82
N LEU A 813 -5.07 41.04 -0.98
CA LEU A 813 -5.90 42.23 -1.05
C LEU A 813 -6.82 42.21 -2.28
N ALA A 814 -6.33 41.75 -3.44
CA ALA A 814 -7.15 41.62 -4.65
C ALA A 814 -8.25 40.57 -4.50
N GLU A 815 -7.96 39.45 -3.81
CA GLU A 815 -8.95 38.40 -3.52
C GLU A 815 -9.99 38.85 -2.49
N ALA A 816 -9.58 39.56 -1.44
CA ALA A 816 -10.50 40.19 -0.49
C ALA A 816 -11.43 41.21 -1.18
N VAL A 817 -10.92 41.98 -2.15
CA VAL A 817 -11.73 42.90 -2.97
C VAL A 817 -12.68 42.14 -3.91
N ALA A 818 -12.27 40.99 -4.45
CA ALA A 818 -13.12 40.16 -5.30
C ALA A 818 -14.36 39.63 -4.55
N TRP A 819 -14.21 39.27 -3.27
CA TRP A 819 -15.36 38.97 -2.40
C TRP A 819 -16.30 40.16 -2.25
N GLY A 820 -15.78 41.38 -2.15
CA GLY A 820 -16.58 42.61 -2.10
C GLY A 820 -17.52 42.76 -3.31
N ALA A 821 -17.06 42.42 -4.52
CA ALA A 821 -17.90 42.48 -5.72
C ALA A 821 -19.05 41.45 -5.71
N VAL A 822 -18.80 40.24 -5.19
CA VAL A 822 -19.84 39.21 -5.02
C VAL A 822 -20.91 39.67 -4.02
N TYR A 823 -20.50 40.33 -2.93
CA TYR A 823 -21.42 40.84 -1.92
C TYR A 823 -22.20 42.08 -2.36
N ASP A 824 -21.62 42.94 -3.21
CA ASP A 824 -22.38 44.04 -3.82
C ASP A 824 -23.59 43.52 -4.61
N GLU A 825 -23.47 42.39 -5.33
CA GLU A 825 -24.59 41.74 -6.00
C GLU A 825 -25.57 41.10 -5.00
N ALA A 826 -25.07 40.40 -3.98
CA ALA A 826 -25.91 39.74 -2.97
C ALA A 826 -26.75 40.74 -2.15
N TYR A 827 -26.17 41.87 -1.75
CA TYR A 827 -26.85 42.93 -0.99
C TYR A 827 -27.79 43.80 -1.83
N ALA A 828 -27.72 43.72 -3.16
CA ALA A 828 -28.71 44.36 -4.03
C ALA A 828 -30.10 43.70 -3.94
N VAL A 829 -30.15 42.42 -3.53
CA VAL A 829 -31.39 41.64 -3.36
C VAL A 829 -31.90 41.82 -1.92
N ARG A 830 -33.14 42.35 -1.78
CA ARG A 830 -33.77 42.66 -0.47
C ARG A 830 -34.88 41.66 -0.10
N ASP A 831 -34.61 40.37 -0.24
CA ASP A 831 -35.57 39.28 -0.10
C ASP A 831 -35.81 38.79 1.35
N ALA A 832 -34.98 39.21 2.32
CA ALA A 832 -35.00 38.71 3.70
C ALA A 832 -34.93 39.82 4.76
N LEU A 833 -35.69 40.90 4.56
CA LEU A 833 -35.89 41.98 5.53
C LEU A 833 -37.09 41.70 6.44
N ASP A 834 -36.90 41.81 7.76
CA ASP A 834 -38.03 41.82 8.69
C ASP A 834 -38.72 43.19 8.68
N GLU A 835 -39.94 43.27 8.14
CA GLU A 835 -40.71 44.52 8.08
C GLU A 835 -41.04 45.10 9.48
N THR A 836 -40.92 44.31 10.55
CA THR A 836 -41.21 44.74 11.93
C THR A 836 -39.97 45.21 12.70
N ASP A 837 -38.76 44.87 12.24
CA ASP A 837 -37.49 45.31 12.80
C ASP A 837 -36.53 45.69 11.65
N PRO A 838 -36.42 46.98 11.30
CA PRO A 838 -35.60 47.43 10.16
C PRO A 838 -34.10 47.21 10.38
N SER A 839 -33.67 46.84 11.59
CA SER A 839 -32.29 46.44 11.87
C SER A 839 -32.02 44.95 11.61
N LEU A 840 -33.05 44.12 11.39
CA LEU A 840 -32.91 42.69 11.09
C LEU A 840 -33.01 42.43 9.58
N ASN A 841 -31.88 42.56 8.90
CA ASN A 841 -31.74 42.22 7.47
C ASN A 841 -30.68 41.12 7.31
N PHE A 842 -31.13 39.93 6.94
CA PHE A 842 -30.29 38.74 6.78
C PHE A 842 -30.27 38.24 5.34
N SER A 843 -30.51 39.12 4.37
CA SER A 843 -30.23 38.82 2.96
C SER A 843 -28.76 38.40 2.80
N GLY A 844 -28.54 37.30 2.08
CA GLY A 844 -27.23 36.65 1.93
C GLY A 844 -26.90 35.56 2.96
N TYR A 845 -27.71 35.36 4.02
CA TYR A 845 -27.49 34.29 5.00
C TYR A 845 -28.24 33.00 4.60
N GLY A 846 -27.61 32.21 3.75
CA GLY A 846 -28.12 30.90 3.33
C GLY A 846 -28.11 29.85 4.46
N ASN A 847 -28.97 28.85 4.33
CA ASN A 847 -29.00 27.69 5.21
C ASN A 847 -28.34 26.48 4.54
N SER A 848 -27.19 26.05 5.06
CA SER A 848 -26.42 24.92 4.52
C SER A 848 -27.20 23.60 4.48
N TYR A 849 -28.16 23.41 5.39
CA TYR A 849 -29.00 22.21 5.46
C TYR A 849 -30.19 22.26 4.49
N THR A 850 -30.60 23.46 4.08
CA THR A 850 -31.67 23.64 3.08
C THR A 850 -31.20 24.60 1.99
N PRO A 851 -30.40 24.12 1.02
CA PRO A 851 -29.83 24.96 -0.03
C PRO A 851 -30.88 25.79 -0.76
N GLY A 852 -30.61 27.08 -0.97
CA GLY A 852 -31.52 28.03 -1.60
C GLY A 852 -32.61 28.60 -0.69
N LYS A 853 -32.58 28.32 0.63
CA LYS A 853 -33.43 28.96 1.64
C LYS A 853 -32.61 29.73 2.66
N VAL A 854 -33.22 30.78 3.20
CA VAL A 854 -32.68 31.54 4.35
C VAL A 854 -33.11 30.90 5.68
N HIS A 855 -32.41 31.26 6.75
CA HIS A 855 -32.78 30.85 8.11
C HIS A 855 -34.09 31.52 8.57
N GLU A 856 -34.81 30.87 9.49
CA GLU A 856 -36.02 31.45 10.07
C GLU A 856 -35.69 32.65 10.98
N VAL A 857 -36.56 33.66 11.00
CA VAL A 857 -36.36 34.91 11.75
C VAL A 857 -36.00 34.69 13.23
N PRO A 858 -36.65 33.79 14.00
CA PRO A 858 -36.29 33.57 15.41
C PRO A 858 -34.87 33.04 15.60
N VAL A 859 -34.37 32.23 14.66
CA VAL A 859 -33.02 31.67 14.69
C VAL A 859 -31.98 32.76 14.48
N VAL A 860 -32.19 33.59 13.46
CA VAL A 860 -31.29 34.72 13.17
C VAL A 860 -31.32 35.74 14.31
N ARG A 861 -32.51 36.03 14.86
CA ARG A 861 -32.66 36.95 15.98
C ARG A 861 -31.89 36.48 17.22
N GLU A 862 -31.95 35.20 17.56
CA GLU A 862 -31.14 34.63 18.64
C GLU A 862 -29.63 34.84 18.41
N TRP A 863 -29.16 34.60 17.19
CA TRP A 863 -27.76 34.81 16.82
C TRP A 863 -27.34 36.28 16.99
N VAL A 864 -28.14 37.22 16.47
CA VAL A 864 -27.87 38.66 16.59
C VAL A 864 -27.92 39.14 18.05
N ASP A 865 -28.92 38.72 18.82
CA ASP A 865 -29.06 39.15 20.21
C ASP A 865 -27.91 38.64 21.08
N THR A 866 -27.49 37.40 20.86
CA THR A 866 -26.36 36.79 21.57
C THR A 866 -25.06 37.55 21.28
N ILE A 867 -24.79 37.88 20.02
CA ILE A 867 -23.56 38.58 19.65
C ILE A 867 -23.55 40.03 20.12
N CYS A 868 -24.68 40.73 19.98
CA CYS A 868 -24.84 42.08 20.49
C CYS A 868 -24.66 42.12 22.01
N GLY A 869 -25.18 41.13 22.73
CA GLY A 869 -24.98 40.99 24.18
C GLY A 869 -23.51 40.80 24.57
N ARG A 870 -22.75 39.97 23.83
CA ARG A 870 -21.31 39.76 24.06
C ARG A 870 -20.50 41.03 23.82
N ILE A 871 -20.75 41.72 22.71
CA ILE A 871 -20.06 42.98 22.40
C ILE A 871 -20.42 44.06 23.42
N ALA A 872 -21.70 44.18 23.79
CA ALA A 872 -22.14 45.15 24.81
C ALA A 872 -21.51 44.88 26.19
N ALA A 873 -21.17 43.63 26.53
CA ALA A 873 -20.47 43.28 27.76
C ALA A 873 -19.05 43.84 27.84
N LEU A 874 -18.41 44.14 26.70
CA LEU A 874 -17.14 44.87 26.63
C LEU A 874 -17.30 46.37 26.97
N LYS A 875 -18.54 46.86 27.09
CA LYS A 875 -18.90 48.24 27.38
C LYS A 875 -18.29 49.25 26.39
N PRO A 876 -18.48 49.05 25.07
CA PRO A 876 -17.92 49.94 24.06
C PRO A 876 -18.47 51.36 24.22
N ARG A 877 -17.58 52.36 24.17
CA ARG A 877 -17.96 53.78 24.11
C ARG A 877 -17.66 54.38 22.74
N ARG A 878 -16.53 54.00 22.12
CA ARG A 878 -16.10 54.45 20.78
C ARG A 878 -15.70 53.24 19.96
N ALA A 879 -16.64 52.73 19.19
CA ALA A 879 -16.50 51.45 18.48
C ALA A 879 -16.30 51.61 16.97
N LEU A 880 -15.58 50.65 16.39
CA LEU A 880 -15.47 50.42 14.95
C LEU A 880 -15.95 49.00 14.63
N GLU A 881 -16.85 48.84 13.67
CA GLU A 881 -17.24 47.55 13.10
C GLU A 881 -16.67 47.42 11.69
N LEU A 882 -15.81 46.42 11.50
CA LEU A 882 -15.20 46.02 10.24
C LEU A 882 -16.09 44.98 9.57
N GLY A 883 -16.57 45.28 8.36
CA GLY A 883 -17.57 44.48 7.64
C GLY A 883 -18.94 44.53 8.31
N CYS A 884 -19.52 45.73 8.43
CA CYS A 884 -20.80 45.93 9.11
C CYS A 884 -22.02 45.37 8.36
N GLY A 885 -21.86 45.02 7.08
CA GLY A 885 -22.93 44.52 6.21
C GLY A 885 -24.16 45.44 6.23
N ASN A 886 -25.34 44.84 6.33
CA ASN A 886 -26.62 45.56 6.46
C ASN A 886 -26.86 46.16 7.85
N GLY A 887 -25.85 46.19 8.73
CA GLY A 887 -25.88 46.92 9.99
C GLY A 887 -26.57 46.19 11.14
N MET A 888 -26.65 44.85 11.12
CA MET A 888 -27.36 44.10 12.17
C MET A 888 -26.78 44.34 13.58
N ILE A 889 -25.47 44.58 13.70
CA ILE A 889 -24.82 44.91 14.97
C ILE A 889 -24.77 46.44 15.14
N LEU A 890 -24.23 47.16 14.16
CA LEU A 890 -24.17 48.63 14.11
C LEU A 890 -25.48 49.30 14.57
N LEU A 891 -26.60 48.99 13.92
CA LEU A 891 -27.88 49.65 14.14
C LEU A 891 -28.48 49.33 15.52
N ARG A 892 -28.02 48.26 16.19
CA ARG A 892 -28.46 47.85 17.52
C ARG A 892 -27.60 48.40 18.65
N LEU A 893 -26.28 48.46 18.44
CA LEU A 893 -25.31 48.85 19.48
C LEU A 893 -24.93 50.32 19.46
N ALA A 894 -25.09 51.02 18.32
CA ALA A 894 -24.67 52.41 18.20
C ALA A 894 -25.34 53.34 19.24
N LYS A 895 -26.58 53.05 19.65
CA LYS A 895 -27.29 53.79 20.71
C LYS A 895 -26.66 53.70 22.11
N LEU A 896 -25.78 52.72 22.33
CA LEU A 896 -25.07 52.52 23.58
C LEU A 896 -23.71 53.24 23.59
N CYS A 897 -23.26 53.75 22.43
CA CYS A 897 -21.93 54.30 22.23
C CYS A 897 -21.98 55.82 22.04
N GLU A 898 -20.88 56.49 22.40
CA GLU A 898 -20.65 57.91 22.10
C GLU A 898 -20.29 58.10 20.62
N ARG A 899 -19.63 57.11 20.02
CA ARG A 899 -19.26 57.05 18.61
C ARG A 899 -19.29 55.59 18.15
N PHE A 900 -19.89 55.33 16.99
CA PHE A 900 -19.85 54.01 16.37
C PHE A 900 -19.63 54.17 14.86
N VAL A 901 -18.56 53.59 14.32
CA VAL A 901 -18.25 53.61 12.88
C VAL A 901 -18.47 52.22 12.32
N GLY A 902 -19.29 52.09 11.28
CA GLY A 902 -19.40 50.87 10.48
C GLY A 902 -18.64 51.03 9.17
N THR A 903 -17.91 50.01 8.77
CA THR A 903 -17.19 49.96 7.49
C THR A 903 -17.51 48.68 6.75
N ASP A 904 -17.59 48.75 5.43
CA ASP A 904 -17.74 47.56 4.58
C ASP A 904 -17.05 47.78 3.24
N LEU A 905 -16.67 46.70 2.55
CA LEU A 905 -16.20 46.76 1.17
C LEU A 905 -17.37 47.00 0.20
N SER A 906 -18.56 46.54 0.55
CA SER A 906 -19.77 46.71 -0.26
C SER A 906 -20.34 48.12 -0.12
N THR A 907 -20.43 48.83 -1.25
CA THR A 907 -21.09 50.14 -1.28
C THR A 907 -22.59 49.99 -1.01
N ASN A 908 -23.21 48.91 -1.51
CA ASN A 908 -24.64 48.66 -1.32
C ASN A 908 -25.01 48.43 0.15
N ALA A 909 -24.19 47.71 0.91
CA ALA A 909 -24.36 47.49 2.34
C ALA A 909 -24.28 48.81 3.14
N VAL A 910 -23.27 49.63 2.84
CA VAL A 910 -23.08 50.95 3.47
C VAL A 910 -24.24 51.89 3.15
N GLU A 911 -24.72 51.93 1.90
CA GLU A 911 -25.87 52.76 1.53
C GLU A 911 -27.18 52.29 2.15
N PHE A 912 -27.37 50.97 2.29
CA PHE A 912 -28.53 50.44 3.03
C PHE A 912 -28.54 50.94 4.47
N CYS A 913 -27.42 50.82 5.19
CA CYS A 913 -27.29 51.34 6.55
C CYS A 913 -27.58 52.84 6.59
N ARG A 914 -27.05 53.61 5.64
CA ARG A 914 -27.29 55.05 5.54
C ARG A 914 -28.75 55.40 5.32
N GLN A 915 -29.44 54.63 4.47
CA GLN A 915 -30.86 54.76 4.22
C GLN A 915 -31.67 54.51 5.49
N VAL A 916 -31.43 53.38 6.19
CA VAL A 916 -32.13 53.02 7.43
C VAL A 916 -31.91 54.08 8.51
N ILE A 917 -30.68 54.58 8.68
CA ILE A 917 -30.36 55.65 9.63
C ILE A 917 -31.12 56.95 9.29
N THR A 918 -31.26 57.26 8.01
CA THR A 918 -31.95 58.48 7.54
C THR A 918 -33.47 58.39 7.69
N GLU A 919 -34.06 57.24 7.36
CA GLU A 919 -35.51 57.01 7.37
C GLU A 919 -36.07 56.77 8.79
N HIS A 920 -35.24 56.30 9.71
CA HIS A 920 -35.63 56.01 11.10
C HIS A 920 -34.82 56.83 12.14
N PRO A 921 -34.91 58.18 12.13
CA PRO A 921 -34.08 59.06 12.95
C PRO A 921 -34.34 58.95 14.47
N ASN A 922 -35.47 58.34 14.88
CA ASN A 922 -35.78 58.06 16.29
C ASN A 922 -35.11 56.78 16.82
N PHE A 923 -34.47 56.00 15.95
CA PHE A 923 -33.82 54.73 16.30
C PHE A 923 -32.30 54.92 16.49
N ILE A 924 -31.68 55.92 15.83
CA ILE A 924 -30.22 56.08 15.72
C ILE A 924 -29.85 57.58 15.70
N LEU A 925 -28.98 58.01 16.63
CA LEU A 925 -28.48 59.38 16.72
C LEU A 925 -27.28 59.63 15.76
N PRO A 926 -27.01 60.90 15.36
CA PRO A 926 -26.03 61.35 14.35
C PRO A 926 -24.54 61.07 14.66
N HIS A 927 -24.24 60.20 15.63
CA HIS A 927 -22.89 59.78 16.01
C HIS A 927 -22.44 58.49 15.31
N CYS A 928 -23.26 57.96 14.39
CA CYS A 928 -22.90 56.85 13.50
C CYS A 928 -22.08 57.34 12.31
N GLY A 929 -20.98 56.65 12.06
CA GLY A 929 -20.11 56.88 10.91
C GLY A 929 -20.25 55.69 9.98
N LEU A 930 -20.19 55.95 8.68
CA LEU A 930 -20.24 54.94 7.65
C LEU A 930 -19.15 55.25 6.64
N ASP A 931 -18.30 54.27 6.35
CA ASP A 931 -17.19 54.42 5.40
C ASP A 931 -17.00 53.14 4.59
N ILE A 932 -16.31 53.26 3.45
CA ILE A 932 -15.92 52.11 2.63
C ILE A 932 -14.45 51.82 2.93
N ALA A 933 -14.21 50.67 3.56
CA ALA A 933 -12.88 50.22 3.96
C ALA A 933 -12.87 48.70 4.18
N GLY A 934 -11.73 48.07 3.90
CA GLY A 934 -11.50 46.67 4.21
C GLY A 934 -11.15 46.43 5.69
N ALA A 935 -11.27 45.18 6.15
CA ALA A 935 -10.94 44.81 7.52
C ALA A 935 -9.47 45.07 7.91
N HIS A 936 -8.58 45.06 6.92
CA HIS A 936 -7.15 45.35 7.12
C HIS A 936 -6.86 46.85 7.25
N GLU A 937 -7.86 47.76 7.20
CA GLU A 937 -7.63 49.21 7.27
C GLU A 937 -8.02 49.82 8.63
N ALA A 938 -8.07 49.02 9.70
CA ALA A 938 -8.52 49.49 11.02
C ALA A 938 -7.73 50.73 11.51
N MET A 939 -6.44 50.81 11.19
CA MET A 939 -5.57 51.94 11.56
C MET A 939 -5.99 53.28 10.94
N ARG A 940 -6.74 53.29 9.83
CA ARG A 940 -7.31 54.51 9.24
C ARG A 940 -8.19 55.27 10.24
N PHE A 941 -8.78 54.56 11.19
CA PHE A 941 -9.71 55.10 12.19
C PHE A 941 -9.07 55.33 13.56
N VAL A 942 -7.75 55.23 13.72
CA VAL A 942 -7.07 55.47 15.01
C VAL A 942 -7.38 56.84 15.62
N HIS A 943 -7.63 57.85 14.77
CA HIS A 943 -8.01 59.20 15.19
C HIS A 943 -9.39 59.27 15.87
N GLU A 944 -10.24 58.25 15.69
CA GLU A 944 -11.51 58.09 16.40
C GLU A 944 -11.32 57.63 17.86
N ARG A 945 -10.08 57.42 18.32
CA ARG A 945 -9.72 56.98 19.69
C ARG A 945 -10.63 55.85 20.18
N LEU A 946 -10.56 54.74 19.47
CA LEU A 946 -11.43 53.58 19.65
C LEU A 946 -11.10 52.87 20.97
N ASP A 947 -12.11 52.39 21.68
CA ASP A 947 -11.93 51.46 22.80
C ASP A 947 -12.32 50.02 22.43
N THR A 948 -13.08 49.85 21.35
CA THR A 948 -13.50 48.54 20.84
C THR A 948 -13.48 48.49 19.30
N VAL A 949 -12.87 47.46 18.73
CA VAL A 949 -13.03 47.09 17.31
C VAL A 949 -13.76 45.76 17.23
N VAL A 950 -14.72 45.65 16.32
CA VAL A 950 -15.56 44.48 16.09
C VAL A 950 -15.36 44.01 14.65
N CYS A 951 -15.12 42.72 14.45
CA CYS A 951 -15.08 42.07 13.16
C CYS A 951 -15.85 40.75 13.30
N ASN A 952 -17.14 40.74 12.94
CA ASN A 952 -18.02 39.60 13.20
C ASN A 952 -18.61 39.03 11.92
N GLY A 953 -18.37 37.74 11.66
CA GLY A 953 -18.90 37.08 10.47
C GLY A 953 -18.19 37.48 9.18
N VAL A 954 -16.95 37.97 9.27
CA VAL A 954 -16.16 38.48 8.13
C VAL A 954 -14.92 37.63 7.89
N SER A 955 -14.33 37.05 8.94
CA SER A 955 -13.02 36.39 8.84
C SER A 955 -13.00 35.18 7.91
N MET A 956 -14.16 34.59 7.65
CA MET A 956 -14.30 33.47 6.72
C MET A 956 -14.08 33.84 5.24
N TYR A 957 -14.02 35.14 4.94
CA TYR A 957 -13.71 35.66 3.60
C TYR A 957 -12.27 36.17 3.51
N PHE A 958 -11.45 35.94 4.54
CA PHE A 958 -10.04 36.29 4.49
C PHE A 958 -9.28 35.28 3.62
N PRO A 959 -8.34 35.74 2.78
CA PRO A 959 -7.64 34.86 1.84
C PRO A 959 -6.59 33.98 2.52
N SER A 960 -6.05 34.41 3.66
CA SER A 960 -4.89 33.75 4.29
C SER A 960 -4.79 34.02 5.80
N ALA A 961 -3.96 33.21 6.47
CA ALA A 961 -3.60 33.41 7.87
C ALA A 961 -2.77 34.70 8.08
N ASP A 962 -1.96 35.09 7.11
CA ASP A 962 -1.18 36.34 7.16
C ASP A 962 -2.09 37.56 7.10
N TYR A 963 -3.13 37.54 6.24
CA TYR A 963 -4.14 38.59 6.23
C TYR A 963 -4.90 38.67 7.56
N LEU A 964 -5.29 37.55 8.16
CA LEU A 964 -5.89 37.53 9.50
C LEU A 964 -4.94 38.16 10.54
N CYS A 965 -3.66 37.80 10.50
CA CYS A 965 -2.67 38.33 11.43
C CYS A 965 -2.51 39.85 11.29
N SER A 966 -2.52 40.36 10.05
CA SER A 966 -2.53 41.79 9.74
C SER A 966 -3.76 42.47 10.34
N VAL A 967 -4.96 41.95 10.09
CA VAL A 967 -6.22 42.50 10.63
C VAL A 967 -6.20 42.57 12.17
N VAL A 968 -5.75 41.49 12.83
CA VAL A 968 -5.63 41.46 14.31
C VAL A 968 -4.64 42.51 14.80
N THR A 969 -3.47 42.59 14.15
CA THR A 969 -2.39 43.52 14.52
C THR A 969 -2.86 44.97 14.39
N GLU A 970 -3.46 45.31 13.25
CA GLU A 970 -3.98 46.66 12.99
C GLU A 970 -5.14 47.02 13.91
N SER A 971 -6.08 46.10 14.15
CA SER A 971 -7.21 46.35 15.04
C SER A 971 -6.75 46.60 16.47
N LEU A 972 -5.77 45.84 16.97
CA LEU A 972 -5.18 46.06 18.30
C LEU A 972 -4.35 47.35 18.37
N ALA A 973 -3.69 47.75 17.29
CA ALA A 973 -2.96 49.00 17.22
C ALA A 973 -3.88 50.23 17.16
N ALA A 974 -5.10 50.08 16.60
CA ALA A 974 -6.08 51.14 16.46
C ALA A 974 -6.87 51.44 17.75
N VAL A 975 -6.96 50.48 18.68
CA VAL A 975 -7.64 50.67 19.99
C VAL A 975 -6.71 51.26 21.05
N GLU A 976 -7.28 52.07 21.94
CA GLU A 976 -6.58 52.61 23.10
C GLU A 976 -6.09 51.48 24.05
N PRO A 977 -4.98 51.69 24.79
CA PRO A 977 -4.49 50.73 25.77
C PRO A 977 -5.58 50.27 26.76
N GLY A 978 -5.73 48.96 26.90
CA GLY A 978 -6.81 48.34 27.69
C GLY A 978 -8.10 48.06 26.93
N GLY A 979 -8.24 48.55 25.69
CA GLY A 979 -9.37 48.28 24.80
C GLY A 979 -9.38 46.86 24.20
N HIS A 980 -10.38 46.58 23.37
CA HIS A 980 -10.68 45.24 22.89
C HIS A 980 -10.81 45.13 21.36
N PHE A 981 -10.29 44.04 20.79
CA PHE A 981 -10.66 43.59 19.46
C PHE A 981 -11.50 42.32 19.56
N PHE A 982 -12.74 42.40 19.11
CA PHE A 982 -13.72 41.32 19.09
C PHE A 982 -13.79 40.72 17.69
N LEU A 983 -13.31 39.48 17.54
CA LEU A 983 -13.38 38.69 16.32
C LEU A 983 -14.46 37.62 16.48
N GLY A 984 -15.64 37.86 15.92
CA GLY A 984 -16.83 37.04 16.13
C GLY A 984 -17.16 36.12 14.96
N ASP A 985 -17.89 35.05 15.26
CA ASP A 985 -18.46 34.11 14.29
C ASP A 985 -17.39 33.36 13.46
N VAL A 986 -16.25 33.07 14.10
CA VAL A 986 -15.11 32.38 13.48
C VAL A 986 -15.46 30.92 13.27
N ARG A 987 -15.25 30.41 12.05
CA ARG A 987 -15.44 28.99 11.73
C ARG A 987 -14.32 28.13 12.32
N ASN A 988 -14.70 27.04 12.98
CA ASN A 988 -13.78 26.14 13.66
C ASN A 988 -13.23 25.07 12.71
N ALA A 989 -11.93 25.14 12.42
CA ALA A 989 -11.24 24.19 11.54
C ALA A 989 -11.37 22.73 12.03
N ASN A 990 -11.31 22.50 13.35
CA ASN A 990 -11.43 21.16 13.95
C ASN A 990 -12.81 20.52 13.74
N LEU A 991 -13.82 21.33 13.45
CA LEU A 991 -15.20 20.88 13.27
C LEU A 991 -15.63 20.83 11.80
N LEU A 992 -14.72 21.09 10.85
CA LEU A 992 -15.05 21.11 9.43
C LEU A 992 -15.59 19.76 8.92
N ARG A 993 -14.95 18.66 9.32
CA ARG A 993 -15.42 17.31 8.98
C ARG A 993 -16.78 16.99 9.62
N HIS A 994 -17.02 17.47 10.85
CA HIS A 994 -18.30 17.31 11.54
C HIS A 994 -19.42 18.06 10.81
N PHE A 995 -19.15 19.29 10.38
CA PHE A 995 -20.07 20.10 9.59
C PHE A 995 -20.42 19.45 8.24
N HIS A 996 -19.42 19.10 7.42
CA HIS A 996 -19.66 18.49 6.11
C HIS A 996 -20.34 17.13 6.22
N ALA A 997 -19.98 16.28 7.19
CA ALA A 997 -20.68 15.01 7.43
C ALA A 997 -22.17 15.24 7.79
N SER A 998 -22.45 16.22 8.66
CA SER A 998 -23.81 16.56 9.09
C SER A 998 -24.65 17.08 7.93
N VAL A 999 -24.13 18.04 7.16
CA VAL A 999 -24.83 18.64 6.01
C VAL A 999 -25.09 17.59 4.93
N GLN A 1000 -24.07 16.83 4.50
CA GLN A 1000 -24.23 15.85 3.43
C GLN A 1000 -25.20 14.73 3.80
N THR A 1001 -25.16 14.26 5.04
CA THR A 1001 -26.14 13.29 5.55
C THR A 1001 -27.55 13.88 5.56
N PHE A 1002 -27.72 15.15 5.93
CA PHE A 1002 -29.01 15.82 5.93
C PHE A 1002 -29.57 16.04 4.52
N THR A 1003 -28.75 16.43 3.55
CA THR A 1003 -29.18 16.77 2.19
C THR A 1003 -29.34 15.56 1.27
N ALA A 1004 -28.73 14.41 1.61
CA ALA A 1004 -28.77 13.25 0.73
C ALA A 1004 -30.17 12.65 0.53
N PRO A 1005 -30.47 12.10 -0.66
CA PRO A 1005 -31.68 11.31 -0.89
C PRO A 1005 -31.76 10.12 0.07
N ALA A 1006 -32.95 9.78 0.56
CA ALA A 1006 -33.12 8.67 1.51
C ALA A 1006 -32.66 7.30 0.97
N ALA A 1007 -32.69 7.12 -0.36
CA ALA A 1007 -32.20 5.93 -1.06
C ALA A 1007 -30.71 6.00 -1.43
N GLY A 1008 -30.01 7.11 -1.15
CA GLY A 1008 -28.59 7.26 -1.47
C GLY A 1008 -27.71 6.29 -0.67
N ASP A 1009 -26.59 5.87 -1.23
CA ASP A 1009 -25.65 4.98 -0.56
C ASP A 1009 -24.73 5.73 0.41
N VAL A 1010 -24.27 5.04 1.46
CA VAL A 1010 -23.45 5.63 2.53
C VAL A 1010 -22.01 5.87 2.06
N ALA A 1011 -21.51 5.13 1.07
CA ALA A 1011 -20.16 5.36 0.55
C ALA A 1011 -20.06 6.70 -0.21
N SER A 1012 -21.08 7.04 -1.00
CA SER A 1012 -21.22 8.34 -1.66
C SER A 1012 -21.29 9.49 -0.66
N LEU A 1013 -21.93 9.29 0.50
CA LEU A 1013 -21.92 10.28 1.59
C LEU A 1013 -20.51 10.54 2.13
N VAL A 1014 -19.73 9.49 2.34
CA VAL A 1014 -18.34 9.60 2.81
C VAL A 1014 -17.49 10.37 1.78
N VAL A 1015 -17.65 10.04 0.50
CA VAL A 1015 -16.96 10.74 -0.60
C VAL A 1015 -17.39 12.21 -0.65
N ALA A 1016 -18.68 12.51 -0.61
CA ALA A 1016 -19.20 13.88 -0.65
C ALA A 1016 -18.75 14.71 0.57
N ALA A 1017 -18.77 14.13 1.77
CA ALA A 1017 -18.28 14.80 2.98
C ALA A 1017 -16.78 15.08 2.91
N THR A 1018 -15.98 14.14 2.40
CA THR A 1018 -14.53 14.31 2.21
C THR A 1018 -14.23 15.36 1.13
N ALA A 1019 -14.96 15.32 0.02
CA ALA A 1019 -14.85 16.33 -1.04
C ALA A 1019 -15.25 17.72 -0.53
N GLY A 1020 -16.29 17.83 0.30
CA GLY A 1020 -16.71 19.09 0.92
C GLY A 1020 -15.63 19.71 1.79
N VAL A 1021 -14.90 18.89 2.57
CA VAL A 1021 -13.73 19.34 3.33
C VAL A 1021 -12.63 19.88 2.40
N LYS A 1022 -12.34 19.17 1.30
CA LYS A 1022 -11.28 19.56 0.36
C LYS A 1022 -11.60 20.85 -0.41
N HIS A 1023 -12.87 21.08 -0.75
CA HIS A 1023 -13.29 22.22 -1.57
C HIS A 1023 -13.90 23.35 -0.74
N GLU A 1024 -13.65 23.37 0.57
CA GLU A 1024 -14.08 24.47 1.44
C GLU A 1024 -13.36 25.75 1.01
N LYS A 1025 -14.13 26.78 0.69
CA LYS A 1025 -13.61 28.07 0.19
C LYS A 1025 -13.56 29.13 1.27
N GLU A 1026 -14.32 28.93 2.34
CA GLU A 1026 -14.31 29.83 3.49
C GLU A 1026 -13.08 29.56 4.34
N PHE A 1027 -12.50 30.61 4.90
CA PHE A 1027 -11.37 30.53 5.79
C PHE A 1027 -11.79 30.06 7.20
N LEU A 1028 -11.10 29.05 7.72
CA LEU A 1028 -11.34 28.46 9.05
C LEU A 1028 -10.11 28.58 9.92
N VAL A 1029 -10.33 28.75 11.22
CA VAL A 1029 -9.25 28.92 12.19
C VAL A 1029 -9.41 27.90 13.32
N ASP A 1030 -8.35 27.17 13.60
CA ASP A 1030 -8.25 26.39 14.84
C ASP A 1030 -8.12 27.37 16.03
N PRO A 1031 -8.94 27.25 17.09
CA PRO A 1031 -8.80 28.06 18.29
C PRO A 1031 -7.36 28.16 18.86
N ALA A 1032 -6.57 27.10 18.77
CA ALA A 1032 -5.19 27.06 19.24
C ALA A 1032 -4.25 27.94 18.39
N ALA A 1033 -4.58 28.20 17.12
CA ALA A 1033 -3.79 29.05 16.25
C ALA A 1033 -3.67 30.48 16.80
N PHE A 1034 -4.68 30.99 17.51
CA PHE A 1034 -4.63 32.31 18.11
C PHE A 1034 -3.59 32.43 19.24
N LEU A 1035 -3.30 31.34 19.96
CA LEU A 1035 -2.22 31.30 20.95
C LEU A 1035 -0.85 31.34 20.27
N VAL A 1036 -0.70 30.65 19.15
CA VAL A 1036 0.54 30.66 18.35
C VAL A 1036 0.75 32.03 17.74
N MET A 1037 -0.28 32.60 17.11
CA MET A 1037 -0.27 33.95 16.54
C MET A 1037 0.19 34.99 17.57
N ALA A 1038 -0.38 34.96 18.77
CA ALA A 1038 -0.02 35.89 19.84
C ALA A 1038 1.43 35.78 20.33
N ARG A 1039 2.02 34.58 20.25
CA ARG A 1039 3.39 34.32 20.72
C ARG A 1039 4.45 34.57 19.65
N ALA A 1040 4.14 34.27 18.40
CA ALA A 1040 5.11 34.20 17.32
C ALA A 1040 4.95 35.30 16.25
N HIS A 1041 3.74 35.83 16.06
CA HIS A 1041 3.44 36.71 14.91
C HIS A 1041 2.97 38.11 15.31
N LEU A 1042 2.32 38.27 16.48
CA LEU A 1042 1.98 39.60 16.98
C LEU A 1042 3.21 40.31 17.56
N PRO A 1043 3.33 41.64 17.39
CA PRO A 1043 4.36 42.43 18.05
C PRO A 1043 4.41 42.18 19.58
N PRO A 1044 5.60 42.02 20.18
CA PRO A 1044 5.73 41.74 21.60
C PRO A 1044 5.04 42.80 22.47
N GLY A 1045 4.21 42.36 23.42
CA GLY A 1045 3.47 43.26 24.31
C GLY A 1045 2.31 43.99 23.63
N LEU A 1046 1.88 43.57 22.43
CA LEU A 1046 0.69 44.12 21.79
C LEU A 1046 -0.59 43.66 22.48
N CYS A 1047 -0.67 42.37 22.79
CA CYS A 1047 -1.84 41.71 23.38
C CYS A 1047 -1.45 41.03 24.70
N ASP A 1048 -2.24 41.22 25.76
CA ASP A 1048 -2.02 40.60 27.07
C ASP A 1048 -3.05 39.53 27.44
N ARG A 1049 -4.17 39.45 26.73
CA ARG A 1049 -5.23 38.47 26.97
C ARG A 1049 -5.97 38.10 25.69
N ILE A 1050 -6.19 36.80 25.53
CA ILE A 1050 -7.06 36.23 24.50
C ILE A 1050 -8.12 35.38 25.20
N THR A 1051 -9.38 35.63 24.86
CA THR A 1051 -10.51 34.83 25.34
C THR A 1051 -11.18 34.18 24.15
N VAL A 1052 -11.36 32.86 24.20
CA VAL A 1052 -12.02 32.08 23.16
C VAL A 1052 -13.30 31.52 23.76
N ASP A 1053 -14.45 31.94 23.24
CA ASP A 1053 -15.75 31.57 23.77
C ASP A 1053 -16.59 30.84 22.72
N MET A 1054 -16.85 29.55 22.99
CA MET A 1054 -17.82 28.77 22.22
C MET A 1054 -19.20 29.42 22.25
N ARG A 1055 -19.89 29.44 21.10
CA ARG A 1055 -21.25 29.95 21.01
C ARG A 1055 -22.25 29.03 21.72
N ARG A 1056 -23.28 29.64 22.29
CA ARG A 1056 -24.39 28.94 22.95
C ARG A 1056 -25.69 29.43 22.33
N GLY A 1057 -26.61 28.51 22.11
CA GLY A 1057 -27.93 28.80 21.58
C GLY A 1057 -28.89 27.64 21.81
N TRP A 1058 -30.18 27.94 21.80
CA TRP A 1058 -31.28 27.00 21.94
C TRP A 1058 -31.56 26.28 20.61
N HIS A 1059 -31.34 26.95 19.47
CA HIS A 1059 -31.48 26.34 18.15
C HIS A 1059 -30.17 25.65 17.71
N ARG A 1060 -30.29 24.41 17.22
CA ARG A 1060 -29.18 23.66 16.60
C ARG A 1060 -28.93 24.16 15.19
N THR A 1061 -27.96 25.04 15.04
CA THR A 1061 -27.65 25.71 13.76
C THR A 1061 -26.16 25.66 13.46
N GLU A 1062 -25.80 25.90 12.21
CA GLU A 1062 -24.39 26.00 11.82
C GLU A 1062 -23.63 27.10 12.59
N PHE A 1063 -24.31 28.20 12.95
CA PHE A 1063 -23.74 29.29 13.73
C PHE A 1063 -23.44 28.89 15.19
N GLY A 1064 -24.33 28.11 15.81
CA GLY A 1064 -24.21 27.73 17.23
C GLY A 1064 -23.28 26.54 17.47
N MET A 1065 -23.13 25.66 16.48
CA MET A 1065 -22.41 24.38 16.64
C MET A 1065 -20.95 24.43 16.17
N TYR A 1066 -20.66 25.14 15.08
CA TYR A 1066 -19.35 25.07 14.42
C TYR A 1066 -18.57 26.39 14.42
N ARG A 1067 -19.08 27.40 15.13
CA ARG A 1067 -18.46 28.73 15.23
C ARG A 1067 -18.20 29.13 16.68
N TYR A 1068 -17.26 30.05 16.86
CA TYR A 1068 -16.87 30.60 18.15
C TYR A 1068 -16.47 32.06 18.01
N ASP A 1069 -16.33 32.76 19.15
CA ASP A 1069 -15.89 34.15 19.18
C ASP A 1069 -14.55 34.25 19.91
N VAL A 1070 -13.75 35.24 19.53
CA VAL A 1070 -12.43 35.52 20.10
C VAL A 1070 -12.34 36.99 20.51
N VAL A 1071 -11.86 37.26 21.71
CA VAL A 1071 -11.61 38.61 22.19
C VAL A 1071 -10.13 38.78 22.52
N PHE A 1072 -9.50 39.72 21.84
CA PHE A 1072 -8.14 40.17 22.13
C PHE A 1072 -8.21 41.44 22.97
N ARG A 1073 -7.41 41.51 24.04
CA ARG A 1073 -7.23 42.73 24.83
C ARG A 1073 -5.91 43.39 24.47
N ARG A 1074 -5.96 44.68 24.19
CA ARG A 1074 -4.79 45.53 24.02
C ARG A 1074 -4.13 45.75 25.38
N THR A 1075 -2.82 45.51 25.46
CA THR A 1075 -2.05 45.71 26.69
C THR A 1075 -2.23 47.13 27.23
N ALA A 1076 -2.55 47.26 28.52
CA ALA A 1076 -2.80 48.54 29.17
C ALA A 1076 -1.50 49.30 29.51
N ASP A 1077 -1.57 50.63 29.54
CA ASP A 1077 -0.45 51.48 29.95
C ASP A 1077 -0.13 51.25 31.45
N GLY A 1078 1.12 50.91 31.77
CA GLY A 1078 1.59 50.72 33.14
C GLY A 1078 2.01 49.30 33.52
N GLY A 1079 1.87 48.31 32.64
CA GLY A 1079 2.47 46.97 32.82
C GLY A 1079 1.90 46.13 33.97
N GLU A 1080 0.84 46.60 34.66
CA GLU A 1080 0.04 45.72 35.51
C GLU A 1080 -0.69 44.73 34.61
N HIS A 1081 -0.05 43.59 34.37
CA HIS A 1081 -0.74 42.40 33.89
C HIS A 1081 -1.87 42.12 34.88
N ASP A 1082 -3.11 42.31 34.47
CA ASP A 1082 -4.23 41.72 35.18
C ASP A 1082 -4.09 40.19 35.06
N VAL A 1083 -3.35 39.61 36.00
CA VAL A 1083 -3.16 38.16 36.15
C VAL A 1083 -4.46 37.48 36.62
N GLY A 1084 -5.49 38.28 36.94
CA GLY A 1084 -6.83 37.81 37.27
C GLY A 1084 -7.50 37.17 36.06
N GLY A 1085 -7.62 35.84 36.09
CA GLY A 1085 -8.49 35.07 35.19
C GLY A 1085 -7.79 34.00 34.35
N GLY A 1086 -6.45 33.96 34.29
CA GLY A 1086 -5.73 33.02 33.40
C GLY A 1086 -4.68 32.11 34.04
N ALA A 1087 -4.12 32.45 35.20
CA ALA A 1087 -2.87 31.81 35.65
C ALA A 1087 -2.98 30.78 36.79
N GLN A 1088 -4.12 30.58 37.46
CA GLN A 1088 -4.21 29.61 38.58
C GLN A 1088 -5.62 29.04 38.74
N TYR A 1089 -6.06 28.18 37.82
CA TYR A 1089 -7.14 27.24 38.10
C TYR A 1089 -6.61 25.81 38.03
N LYS A 1090 -7.09 24.95 38.93
CA LYS A 1090 -6.84 23.52 38.82
C LYS A 1090 -7.76 22.98 37.73
N LEU A 1091 -7.18 22.37 36.69
CA LEU A 1091 -7.94 21.67 35.66
C LEU A 1091 -8.34 20.29 36.21
N HIS A 1092 -9.64 20.00 36.22
CA HIS A 1092 -10.20 18.72 36.60
C HIS A 1092 -10.60 17.93 35.36
N THR A 1093 -10.41 16.62 35.35
CA THR A 1093 -10.94 15.77 34.28
C THR A 1093 -12.40 15.45 34.57
N TRP A 1094 -13.25 15.50 33.54
CA TRP A 1094 -14.60 14.96 33.61
C TRP A 1094 -14.52 13.43 33.49
N ASP A 1095 -14.59 12.74 34.64
CA ASP A 1095 -14.42 11.30 34.81
C ASP A 1095 -15.48 10.74 35.77
N THR A 1096 -15.36 9.46 36.19
CA THR A 1096 -16.33 8.79 37.06
C THR A 1096 -16.53 9.46 38.43
N ASP A 1097 -15.55 10.24 38.91
CA ASP A 1097 -15.66 10.94 40.18
C ASP A 1097 -16.32 12.33 40.03
N MET A 1098 -16.25 12.92 38.83
CA MET A 1098 -16.80 14.23 38.45
C MET A 1098 -17.68 14.13 37.20
N ASP A 1099 -18.78 13.37 37.29
CA ASP A 1099 -19.65 13.01 36.16
C ASP A 1099 -21.04 13.67 36.16
N SER A 1100 -21.33 14.52 37.16
CA SER A 1100 -22.67 15.10 37.35
C SER A 1100 -22.64 16.50 37.96
N LEU A 1101 -23.69 17.28 37.70
CA LEU A 1101 -23.87 18.61 38.31
C LEU A 1101 -23.86 18.55 39.84
N ALA A 1102 -24.39 17.49 40.43
CA ALA A 1102 -24.38 17.28 41.88
C ALA A 1102 -22.94 17.11 42.42
N ALA A 1103 -22.06 16.43 41.68
CA ALA A 1103 -20.66 16.26 42.04
C ALA A 1103 -19.90 17.60 41.95
N VAL A 1104 -20.18 18.40 40.92
CA VAL A 1104 -19.64 19.78 40.79
C VAL A 1104 -20.14 20.68 41.94
N GLU A 1105 -21.43 20.60 42.28
CA GLU A 1105 -22.03 21.33 43.41
C GLU A 1105 -21.43 20.91 44.76
N ALA A 1106 -21.11 19.63 44.95
CA ALA A 1106 -20.44 19.13 46.15
C ALA A 1106 -19.03 19.74 46.31
N VAL A 1107 -18.27 19.90 45.21
CA VAL A 1107 -16.97 20.58 45.23
C VAL A 1107 -17.12 22.08 45.51
N LEU A 1108 -18.10 22.73 44.89
CA LEU A 1108 -18.38 24.17 45.11
C LEU A 1108 -18.92 24.48 46.51
N SER A 1109 -19.60 23.53 47.15
CA SER A 1109 -20.26 23.69 48.45
C SER A 1109 -19.43 23.22 49.63
N ASN A 1110 -18.22 22.68 49.41
CA ASN A 1110 -17.37 22.05 50.42
C ASN A 1110 -17.36 22.83 51.76
N LYS A 1111 -18.04 22.28 52.78
CA LYS A 1111 -18.23 22.89 54.12
C LYS A 1111 -17.14 22.50 55.12
N ALA A 1112 -16.00 21.96 54.66
CA ALA A 1112 -14.90 21.59 55.55
C ALA A 1112 -14.37 22.82 56.33
N PRO A 1113 -14.20 22.76 57.67
CA PRO A 1113 -13.72 23.90 58.45
C PRO A 1113 -12.33 24.34 57.98
N GLY A 1114 -12.23 25.55 57.41
CA GLY A 1114 -10.98 26.13 56.93
C GLY A 1114 -10.70 26.00 55.42
N ALA A 1115 -11.55 25.30 54.65
CA ALA A 1115 -11.40 25.25 53.19
C ALA A 1115 -11.97 26.52 52.53
N LYS A 1116 -11.15 27.24 51.75
CA LYS A 1116 -11.63 28.35 50.90
C LYS A 1116 -12.40 27.79 49.71
N ARG A 1117 -13.57 28.34 49.43
CA ARG A 1117 -14.32 28.09 48.19
C ARG A 1117 -13.43 28.50 47.00
N PRO A 1118 -13.23 27.66 45.98
CA PRO A 1118 -12.48 28.05 44.79
C PRO A 1118 -13.24 29.14 44.03
N ASP A 1119 -12.54 30.18 43.59
CA ASP A 1119 -13.12 31.26 42.78
C ASP A 1119 -13.42 30.78 41.34
N TYR A 1120 -12.69 29.77 40.86
CA TYR A 1120 -12.85 29.15 39.54
C TYR A 1120 -12.68 27.63 39.61
N LEU A 1121 -13.51 26.90 38.86
CA LEU A 1121 -13.32 25.48 38.54
C LEU A 1121 -13.28 25.33 37.01
N ALA A 1122 -12.29 24.61 36.50
CA ALA A 1122 -12.16 24.32 35.08
C ALA A 1122 -12.15 22.81 34.86
N PHE A 1123 -12.81 22.36 33.80
CA PHE A 1123 -12.89 20.94 33.46
C PHE A 1123 -12.38 20.68 32.04
N SER A 1124 -11.64 19.58 31.87
CA SER A 1124 -11.28 19.00 30.57
C SER A 1124 -12.00 17.69 30.33
N GLY A 1125 -12.21 17.32 29.07
CA GLY A 1125 -12.87 16.06 28.72
C GLY A 1125 -14.39 16.06 28.84
N VAL A 1126 -15.02 17.21 29.09
CA VAL A 1126 -16.49 17.34 29.10
C VAL A 1126 -17.00 17.11 27.67
N PRO A 1127 -17.86 16.09 27.42
CA PRO A 1127 -18.41 15.86 26.10
C PRO A 1127 -19.26 17.05 25.63
N ASP A 1128 -19.00 17.56 24.43
CA ASP A 1128 -19.80 18.63 23.86
C ASP A 1128 -21.16 18.10 23.40
N ALA A 1129 -22.20 18.33 24.21
CA ALA A 1129 -23.55 17.90 23.93
C ALA A 1129 -24.10 18.47 22.60
N ARG A 1130 -23.55 19.59 22.11
CA ARG A 1130 -23.93 20.14 20.79
C ARG A 1130 -23.52 19.20 19.67
N LEU A 1131 -22.42 18.47 19.82
CA LEU A 1131 -21.82 17.61 18.79
C LEU A 1131 -22.08 16.12 19.01
N ALA A 1132 -22.97 15.76 19.94
CA ALA A 1132 -23.24 14.36 20.28
C ALA A 1132 -23.65 13.54 19.04
N TYR A 1133 -24.53 14.10 18.21
CA TYR A 1133 -24.97 13.48 16.96
C TYR A 1133 -23.84 13.35 15.95
N GLU A 1134 -23.06 14.41 15.74
CA GLU A 1134 -21.96 14.43 14.75
C GLU A 1134 -20.85 13.44 15.13
N ARG A 1135 -20.58 13.23 16.42
CA ARG A 1135 -19.63 12.22 16.89
C ARG A 1135 -20.10 10.81 16.56
N ILE A 1136 -21.38 10.50 16.82
CA ILE A 1136 -21.97 9.19 16.48
C ILE A 1136 -21.99 9.01 14.96
N LEU A 1137 -22.40 10.04 14.22
CA LEU A 1137 -22.43 10.06 12.77
C LEU A 1137 -21.05 9.75 12.17
N LEU A 1138 -19.98 10.41 12.62
CA LEU A 1138 -18.63 10.15 12.10
C LEU A 1138 -18.15 8.74 12.43
N ALA A 1139 -18.47 8.20 13.61
CA ALA A 1139 -18.15 6.82 13.97
C ALA A 1139 -18.88 5.81 13.06
N GLN A 1140 -20.15 6.07 12.73
CA GLN A 1140 -20.95 5.24 11.82
C GLN A 1140 -20.49 5.38 10.36
N LEU A 1141 -20.12 6.59 9.91
CA LEU A 1141 -19.61 6.83 8.54
C LEU A 1141 -18.25 6.16 8.28
N ASN A 1142 -17.42 5.97 9.30
CA ASN A 1142 -16.18 5.20 9.18
C ASN A 1142 -16.45 3.68 8.99
N ASN A 1143 -17.69 3.22 9.18
CA ASN A 1143 -18.13 1.83 9.01
C ASN A 1143 -19.36 1.76 8.07
N PRO A 1144 -19.19 2.05 6.77
CA PRO A 1144 -20.32 2.25 5.85
C PRO A 1144 -21.20 1.00 5.63
N THR A 1145 -20.76 -0.19 6.05
CA THR A 1145 -21.52 -1.44 5.95
C THR A 1145 -22.63 -1.57 7.00
N TRP A 1146 -22.66 -0.71 8.03
CA TRP A 1146 -23.65 -0.77 9.10
C TRP A 1146 -25.06 -0.33 8.67
N HIS A 1147 -25.17 0.46 7.60
CA HIS A 1147 -26.44 1.02 7.14
C HIS A 1147 -26.62 0.80 5.64
N ALA A 1148 -27.81 0.32 5.26
CA ALA A 1148 -28.13 0.03 3.86
C ALA A 1148 -28.35 1.29 2.99
N SER A 1149 -28.60 2.45 3.60
CA SER A 1149 -28.79 3.73 2.90
C SER A 1149 -28.59 4.93 3.81
N ALA A 1150 -28.45 6.11 3.21
CA ALA A 1150 -28.45 7.42 3.88
C ALA A 1150 -29.71 7.65 4.73
N GLY A 1151 -30.88 7.17 4.28
CA GLY A 1151 -32.11 7.22 5.04
C GLY A 1151 -32.09 6.34 6.29
N ALA A 1152 -31.51 5.14 6.21
CA ALA A 1152 -31.35 4.24 7.35
C ALA A 1152 -30.36 4.80 8.38
N LEU A 1153 -29.26 5.40 7.91
CA LEU A 1153 -28.30 6.11 8.76
C LEU A 1153 -28.97 7.29 9.50
N ARG A 1154 -29.70 8.14 8.77
CA ARG A 1154 -30.47 9.24 9.38
C ARG A 1154 -31.50 8.78 10.41
N GLY A 1155 -32.15 7.64 10.17
CA GLY A 1155 -33.15 7.09 11.10
C GLY A 1155 -32.53 6.50 12.38
N SER A 1156 -31.26 6.14 12.37
CA SER A 1156 -30.55 5.59 13.54
C SER A 1156 -29.90 6.65 14.44
N LEU A 1157 -29.72 7.87 13.91
CA LEU A 1157 -29.22 9.05 14.62
C LEU A 1157 -30.39 9.78 15.29
#